data_AF-A0A2N9F6Z6-F1
#
_entry.id   AF-A0A2N9F6Z6-F1
#
_cell.length_a   1.000
_cell.length_b   1.000
_cell.length_c   1.000
_cell.angle_alpha   90.00
_cell.angle_beta   90.00
_cell.angle_gamma   90.00
#
_symmetry.space_group_name_H-M   'P 1'
#
loop_
_entity.id
_entity.type
_entity.pdbx_description
1 polymer ?
#
loop_
_entity_poly.entity_id
_entity_poly.type
_entity_poly.pdbx_seq_one_letter_code
_entity_poly.pdbx_strand_id
1 'polypeptide(L)'
;MGGSSPTIVASIGGGVNSGGGTSGSCCDMSLRCWCRWRCREHQHQHRLFSSAWVFFFACFVLYGSVATLYAWLAFTPGFTQPHSSLGCLEDNEGSWSVGVFYGDSPFSLKPIEAMNVWKDEIAAWPVANPVLTCASVSDAGYPSNFVADPFLYEQGNLLMIDSANTASKWERKGQSIAVHMNSVFLLALKISKGQKDAAQLVSWETEVAWNEVDIFAVIKLFWHHNKDVFEKPGDTLYLFYETKNPMTMQGDIGVSKSTDKGATWQQLGIALNEDWHLSYPYVFNYLDQIYMMPESSSKGELRLYRALKFPLQWTLDKVIMKKPLVDAFIINYDGKYWLFGSDHSGFGASKNGQLEIWYGSSPLGPWKPHKNNPIYNVEKSFGARNGGRPFFYNGNLYRIGQDCGETYGKGVRIFKVEVLTDDEYKEVEVPLGLIEPNKGRNSWNGARYHHLDVQQLSSGEWIGVMDGDRVPSGDPSRRVILGCASVVVVALLVALLGVIVGAVKCIIPLNWCVHNSGKRSDAFLAWERSDLFSSKVRRFCSRLNRAPSFLRGWIKPNTYAGRLVVAIIFVVGVALMCTGVKYIYGGNGAEEAYLWKGHYSQFTLLTMTYDARLWNLKMYVKHYSRCSSVREIVVVWNKGIPPKVSDLDSAVPVRIRVEKKNSLNNRFKIDPKIKTRAVLELDDDIMMTCDDIERGFRVWRQYPDHIVGFYPRLIDGSPLKYRGEKYARRHKGYNMILTGAAFIDSQVAFRKYWSEEAKQGRDLVDKYFNCEDVLLNYLYANVSSSSRTVEYVRPAWAIDTSKLSGAAISRNTKVHYQVRSNCLLKFSEMYGSLAGHKWEFDGRKDGWDL
;
A
#
# COMPACT_ATOMS: atom_id res chain seq x y z
N MET A 1 43.61 56.52 28.80
CA MET A 1 42.23 57.06 28.71
C MET A 1 41.33 56.06 29.44
N GLY A 2 40.92 56.19 30.71
CA GLY A 2 41.00 57.32 31.66
C GLY A 2 39.95 58.39 31.36
N GLY A 3 39.04 58.79 32.25
CA GLY A 3 38.63 58.32 33.61
C GLY A 3 37.10 58.49 33.72
N SER A 4 36.38 58.68 34.84
CA SER A 4 36.56 58.69 36.29
C SER A 4 35.24 59.23 36.89
N SER A 5 34.88 58.87 38.13
CA SER A 5 33.62 59.29 38.82
C SER A 5 33.54 60.81 39.11
N PRO A 6 32.41 61.36 39.62
CA PRO A 6 32.16 61.30 41.07
C PRO A 6 30.67 61.27 41.55
N THR A 7 30.52 61.10 42.87
CA THR A 7 29.31 61.17 43.72
C THR A 7 29.19 62.56 44.40
N ILE A 8 28.02 62.98 44.95
CA ILE A 8 27.73 63.97 46.06
C ILE A 8 26.34 64.67 45.85
N VAL A 9 25.60 65.25 46.84
CA VAL A 9 25.11 64.79 48.18
C VAL A 9 24.08 65.83 48.75
N ALA A 10 23.24 65.43 49.74
CA ALA A 10 22.33 66.27 50.58
C ALA A 10 21.04 66.86 49.91
N SER A 11 19.97 67.26 50.61
CA SER A 11 19.65 67.52 52.04
C SER A 11 18.17 67.17 52.35
N ILE A 12 17.79 66.36 53.35
CA ILE A 12 17.47 66.64 54.79
C ILE A 12 16.33 67.64 55.09
N GLY A 13 15.35 67.16 55.89
CA GLY A 13 14.34 67.93 56.67
C GLY A 13 12.88 67.50 56.41
N GLY A 14 11.97 67.26 57.39
CA GLY A 14 12.08 67.21 58.86
C GLY A 14 10.70 67.42 59.54
N GLY A 15 10.38 66.67 60.62
CA GLY A 15 9.17 66.85 61.47
C GLY A 15 7.89 66.08 61.03
N VAL A 16 6.97 65.55 61.86
CA VAL A 16 6.87 65.01 63.24
C VAL A 16 5.39 65.16 63.67
N ASN A 17 4.72 64.05 64.08
CA ASN A 17 3.46 63.92 64.85
C ASN A 17 2.20 64.72 64.37
N SER A 18 0.94 64.42 64.69
CA SER A 18 0.18 63.47 65.54
C SER A 18 -1.25 63.40 64.93
N GLY A 19 -2.21 62.50 65.19
CA GLY A 19 -2.52 61.61 66.31
C GLY A 19 -3.98 61.83 66.74
N GLY A 20 -4.87 60.82 66.57
CA GLY A 20 -6.31 60.86 66.94
C GLY A 20 -7.22 61.70 66.01
N GLY A 21 -8.55 61.48 65.89
CA GLY A 21 -9.43 60.44 66.46
C GLY A 21 -10.92 60.66 66.09
N THR A 22 -11.78 59.66 66.35
CA THR A 22 -13.25 59.74 66.58
C THR A 22 -14.23 60.33 65.52
N SER A 23 -14.86 59.41 64.77
CA SER A 23 -16.33 59.13 64.71
C SER A 23 -17.43 60.22 64.63
N GLY A 24 -18.31 60.07 63.61
CA GLY A 24 -19.73 60.49 63.60
C GLY A 24 -20.00 61.96 63.22
N SER A 25 -21.22 62.38 62.83
CA SER A 25 -22.40 61.68 62.31
C SER A 25 -23.41 62.69 61.72
N CYS A 26 -24.24 62.27 60.76
CA CYS A 26 -25.53 62.85 60.36
C CYS A 26 -25.63 64.24 59.65
N CYS A 27 -26.61 64.31 58.73
CA CYS A 27 -27.43 65.47 58.34
C CYS A 27 -26.78 66.63 57.53
N ASP A 28 -27.45 67.31 56.59
CA ASP A 28 -28.77 67.08 55.94
C ASP A 28 -28.86 67.82 54.56
N MET A 29 -29.89 67.52 53.77
CA MET A 29 -30.59 68.37 52.77
C MET A 29 -29.82 69.58 52.14
N SER A 30 -29.59 69.65 50.82
CA SER A 30 -30.65 69.72 49.80
C SER A 30 -30.10 70.15 48.42
N LEU A 31 -31.02 70.19 47.44
CA LEU A 31 -30.98 70.89 46.15
C LEU A 31 -30.15 70.29 44.99
N ARG A 32 -30.84 70.19 43.85
CA ARG A 32 -30.41 69.57 42.60
C ARG A 32 -29.66 70.58 41.74
N CYS A 33 -28.59 70.16 41.05
CA CYS A 33 -28.56 70.30 39.59
C CYS A 33 -27.44 69.51 38.90
N TRP A 34 -27.73 69.15 37.65
CA TRP A 34 -26.81 68.82 36.55
C TRP A 34 -26.02 67.50 36.56
N CYS A 35 -25.88 66.97 35.34
CA CYS A 35 -25.23 65.71 35.05
C CYS A 35 -23.71 65.81 35.20
N ARG A 36 -23.11 64.92 36.01
CA ARG A 36 -21.77 64.43 35.68
C ARG A 36 -21.57 63.01 36.20
N TRP A 37 -21.43 62.07 35.26
CA TRP A 37 -20.79 60.80 35.54
C TRP A 37 -19.35 61.07 35.99
N ARG A 38 -18.97 60.61 37.19
CA ARG A 38 -17.56 60.29 37.46
C ARG A 38 -17.46 59.09 38.40
N CYS A 39 -16.74 58.09 37.94
CA CYS A 39 -16.39 56.90 38.71
C CYS A 39 -15.61 57.26 39.98
N ARG A 40 -15.72 56.39 40.98
CA ARG A 40 -14.60 56.12 41.89
C ARG A 40 -14.38 54.62 41.93
N GLU A 41 -13.15 54.20 41.67
CA GLU A 41 -12.79 52.80 41.57
C GLU A 41 -12.81 52.08 42.93
N HIS A 42 -13.17 50.80 42.90
CA HIS A 42 -12.58 49.83 43.82
C HIS A 42 -12.13 48.59 43.02
N GLN A 43 -10.81 48.50 42.82
CA GLN A 43 -10.02 47.27 42.72
C GLN A 43 -10.59 46.12 41.86
N HIS A 44 -10.65 46.31 40.55
CA HIS A 44 -10.48 45.20 39.61
C HIS A 44 -9.01 45.06 39.19
N GLN A 45 -8.19 44.44 40.04
CA GLN A 45 -6.89 43.93 39.60
C GLN A 45 -7.08 42.81 38.57
N HIS A 46 -6.58 43.05 37.36
CA HIS A 46 -6.35 42.13 36.24
C HIS A 46 -6.84 40.67 36.41
N ARG A 47 -8.08 40.39 35.99
CA ARG A 47 -8.46 39.09 35.44
C ARG A 47 -8.74 39.23 33.95
N LEU A 48 -7.69 39.08 33.15
CA LEU A 48 -7.77 39.18 31.68
C LEU A 48 -8.62 38.06 31.03
N PHE A 49 -8.94 36.99 31.76
CA PHE A 49 -9.74 35.86 31.27
C PHE A 49 -10.75 35.35 32.30
N SER A 50 -11.91 34.89 31.81
CA SER A 50 -12.94 34.20 32.61
C SER A 50 -12.46 32.83 33.11
N SER A 51 -13.01 32.33 34.22
CA SER A 51 -12.68 30.98 34.73
C SER A 51 -12.93 29.87 33.71
N ALA A 52 -13.95 30.04 32.87
CA ALA A 52 -14.24 29.12 31.78
C ALA A 52 -13.16 29.17 30.69
N TRP A 53 -12.69 30.37 30.32
CA TRP A 53 -11.61 30.57 29.33
C TRP A 53 -10.30 29.92 29.80
N VAL A 54 -9.89 30.15 31.05
CA VAL A 54 -8.69 29.51 31.62
C VAL A 54 -8.82 27.99 31.64
N PHE A 55 -9.99 27.46 32.00
CA PHE A 55 -10.25 26.02 32.00
C PHE A 55 -10.20 25.40 30.60
N PHE A 56 -10.85 26.01 29.60
CA PHE A 56 -10.80 25.52 28.22
C PHE A 56 -9.39 25.61 27.64
N PHE A 57 -8.66 26.69 27.90
CA PHE A 57 -7.26 26.82 27.47
C PHE A 57 -6.35 25.76 28.10
N ALA A 58 -6.48 25.52 29.42
CA ALA A 58 -5.71 24.47 30.10
C ALA A 58 -6.04 23.07 29.55
N CYS A 59 -7.31 22.77 29.27
CA CYS A 59 -7.72 21.52 28.64
C CYS A 59 -7.18 21.40 27.21
N PHE A 60 -7.22 22.48 26.42
CA PHE A 60 -6.67 22.52 25.06
C PHE A 60 -5.17 22.21 25.05
N VAL A 61 -4.39 22.86 25.94
CA VAL A 61 -2.95 22.57 26.09
C VAL A 61 -2.74 21.11 26.51
N LEU A 62 -3.49 20.59 27.49
CA LEU A 62 -3.34 19.21 27.96
C LEU A 62 -3.65 18.17 26.88
N TYR A 63 -4.81 18.25 26.23
CA TYR A 63 -5.18 17.31 25.16
C TYR A 63 -4.33 17.51 23.91
N GLY A 64 -3.89 18.74 23.61
CA GLY A 64 -2.92 19.02 22.55
C GLY A 64 -1.57 18.39 22.80
N SER A 65 -1.02 18.50 24.02
CA SER A 65 0.24 17.83 24.39
C SER A 65 0.13 16.29 24.33
N VAL A 66 -0.99 15.72 24.79
CA VAL A 66 -1.26 14.28 24.67
C VAL A 66 -1.37 13.85 23.21
N ALA A 67 -2.06 14.62 22.37
CA ALA A 67 -2.18 14.38 20.94
C ALA A 67 -0.81 14.42 20.23
N THR A 68 0.02 15.42 20.52
CA THR A 68 1.38 15.55 19.96
C THR A 68 2.29 14.42 20.42
N LEU A 69 2.25 14.06 21.71
CA LEU A 69 3.04 12.94 22.22
C LEU A 69 2.58 11.60 21.62
N TYR A 70 1.27 11.38 21.50
CA TYR A 70 0.73 10.20 20.83
C TYR A 70 1.15 10.16 19.36
N ALA A 71 1.03 11.26 18.62
CA ALA A 71 1.47 11.33 17.22
C ALA A 71 2.96 11.02 17.08
N TRP A 72 3.82 11.58 17.95
CA TRP A 72 5.27 11.33 17.94
C TRP A 72 5.66 9.87 18.31
N LEU A 73 4.84 9.19 19.12
CA LEU A 73 5.07 7.77 19.48
C LEU A 73 4.44 6.78 18.50
N ALA A 74 3.30 7.13 17.90
CA ALA A 74 2.52 6.24 17.03
C ALA A 74 2.88 6.39 15.55
N PHE A 75 3.42 7.55 15.15
CA PHE A 75 3.93 7.81 13.82
C PHE A 75 5.41 8.15 13.93
N THR A 76 6.25 7.29 13.34
CA THR A 76 7.65 7.65 13.09
C THR A 76 7.69 8.94 12.29
N PRO A 77 8.59 9.90 12.61
CA PRO A 77 8.77 11.10 11.80
C PRO A 77 9.15 10.65 10.40
N GLY A 78 8.20 10.77 9.48
CA GLY A 78 8.29 10.14 8.18
C GLY A 78 9.45 10.69 7.41
N PHE A 79 10.40 9.82 7.05
CA PHE A 79 11.12 10.00 5.80
C PHE A 79 10.12 9.68 4.70
N THR A 80 9.19 10.62 4.46
CA THR A 80 8.34 10.58 3.27
C THR A 80 9.28 10.38 2.09
N GLN A 81 9.01 9.38 1.25
CA GLN A 81 9.66 9.39 -0.03
C GLN A 81 9.34 10.74 -0.68
N PRO A 82 10.31 11.39 -1.36
CA PRO A 82 10.00 12.50 -2.22
C PRO A 82 9.21 11.94 -3.42
N HIS A 83 7.93 11.65 -3.18
CA HIS A 83 6.95 11.59 -4.25
C HIS A 83 7.13 12.89 -5.04
N SER A 84 7.17 12.78 -6.37
CA SER A 84 7.08 13.97 -7.21
C SER A 84 5.91 14.81 -6.70
N SER A 85 6.08 16.12 -6.52
CA SER A 85 5.04 17.00 -5.97
C SER A 85 3.80 17.15 -6.87
N LEU A 86 3.69 16.29 -7.89
CA LEU A 86 2.67 16.20 -8.92
C LEU A 86 2.17 14.74 -9.10
N GLY A 87 2.36 13.79 -8.18
CA GLY A 87 1.93 12.39 -8.41
C GLY A 87 1.67 11.54 -7.16
N CYS A 88 0.88 10.47 -7.32
CA CYS A 88 0.42 9.50 -6.32
C CYS A 88 -0.10 10.11 -5.01
N LEU A 89 -1.09 11.00 -5.11
CA LEU A 89 -1.73 11.56 -3.93
C LEU A 89 -2.89 10.66 -3.49
N GLU A 90 -3.06 10.43 -2.18
CA GLU A 90 -4.25 9.74 -1.65
C GLU A 90 -5.52 10.50 -2.10
N ASP A 91 -6.38 9.84 -2.87
CA ASP A 91 -7.71 10.35 -3.21
C ASP A 91 -8.83 9.40 -2.72
N ASN A 92 -10.09 9.76 -2.98
CA ASN A 92 -11.25 8.95 -2.55
C ASN A 92 -11.40 7.61 -3.29
N GLU A 93 -10.68 7.41 -4.39
CA GLU A 93 -10.65 6.20 -5.19
C GLU A 93 -9.42 5.34 -4.91
N GLY A 94 -8.42 5.84 -4.17
CA GLY A 94 -7.25 5.08 -3.73
C GLY A 94 -6.21 4.86 -4.83
N SER A 95 -5.00 4.49 -4.41
CA SER A 95 -3.87 4.27 -5.32
C SER A 95 -3.96 2.91 -6.02
N TRP A 96 -4.87 2.77 -6.99
CA TRP A 96 -4.97 1.55 -7.81
C TRP A 96 -3.64 1.24 -8.50
N SER A 97 -3.39 -0.06 -8.60
CA SER A 97 -2.19 -0.66 -9.16
C SER A 97 -2.56 -1.92 -9.94
N VAL A 98 -1.70 -2.36 -10.87
CA VAL A 98 -1.97 -3.53 -11.71
C VAL A 98 -1.00 -4.66 -11.38
N GLY A 99 -1.55 -5.87 -11.24
CA GLY A 99 -0.81 -7.13 -11.10
C GLY A 99 -0.94 -8.03 -12.33
N VAL A 100 0.08 -8.84 -12.57
CA VAL A 100 0.14 -9.85 -13.64
C VAL A 100 0.03 -11.26 -13.05
N PHE A 101 -0.70 -12.13 -13.73
CA PHE A 101 -0.95 -13.51 -13.35
C PHE A 101 -0.76 -14.43 -14.55
N TYR A 102 -0.36 -15.67 -14.31
CA TYR A 102 -0.14 -16.70 -15.33
C TYR A 102 -0.67 -18.06 -14.90
N GLY A 103 -1.06 -18.91 -15.85
CA GLY A 103 -1.46 -20.28 -15.56
C GLY A 103 -1.74 -21.12 -16.82
N ASP A 104 -2.07 -22.38 -16.58
CA ASP A 104 -2.44 -23.34 -17.64
C ASP A 104 -3.88 -23.12 -18.16
N SER A 105 -4.68 -22.34 -17.44
CA SER A 105 -6.08 -22.02 -17.73
C SER A 105 -6.47 -20.67 -17.09
N PRO A 106 -7.56 -20.00 -17.55
CA PRO A 106 -8.02 -18.74 -16.96
C PRO A 106 -8.53 -18.91 -15.52
N PHE A 107 -8.84 -20.15 -15.10
CA PHE A 107 -9.32 -20.50 -13.75
C PHE A 107 -8.22 -21.04 -12.83
N SER A 108 -6.96 -21.04 -13.27
CA SER A 108 -5.80 -21.54 -12.51
C SER A 108 -4.64 -20.55 -12.51
N LEU A 109 -4.96 -19.26 -12.67
CA LEU A 109 -4.02 -18.15 -12.69
C LEU A 109 -3.34 -17.96 -11.33
N LYS A 110 -2.02 -17.77 -11.34
CA LYS A 110 -1.15 -17.55 -10.18
C LYS A 110 -0.39 -16.24 -10.37
N PRO A 111 -0.11 -15.47 -9.29
CA PRO A 111 0.59 -14.19 -9.40
C PRO A 111 2.03 -14.37 -9.88
N ILE A 112 2.61 -13.33 -10.51
CA ILE A 112 3.91 -13.40 -11.18
C ILE A 112 5.06 -13.93 -10.28
N GLU A 113 5.06 -13.63 -8.98
CA GLU A 113 6.04 -14.16 -8.02
C GLU A 113 6.04 -15.71 -7.91
N ALA A 114 4.94 -16.38 -8.29
CA ALA A 114 4.84 -17.83 -8.30
C ALA A 114 5.58 -18.45 -9.51
N MET A 115 5.66 -17.72 -10.62
CA MET A 115 6.31 -18.16 -11.85
C MET A 115 7.84 -18.06 -11.77
N ASN A 116 8.36 -17.29 -10.81
CA ASN A 116 9.79 -16.94 -10.68
C ASN A 116 10.39 -16.38 -11.98
N VAL A 117 9.63 -15.57 -12.73
CA VAL A 117 10.18 -14.81 -13.86
C VAL A 117 11.23 -13.84 -13.32
N TRP A 118 12.46 -13.96 -13.80
CA TRP A 118 13.58 -13.13 -13.37
C TRP A 118 14.53 -12.83 -14.53
N LYS A 119 15.29 -11.74 -14.43
CA LYS A 119 16.55 -11.52 -15.17
C LYS A 119 17.63 -11.16 -14.16
N ASP A 120 18.83 -11.75 -14.27
CA ASP A 120 19.96 -11.60 -13.34
C ASP A 120 20.47 -10.15 -13.13
N GLU A 121 19.90 -9.21 -13.88
CA GLU A 121 20.23 -7.78 -13.92
C GLU A 121 19.21 -6.88 -13.18
N ILE A 122 17.99 -7.37 -12.89
CA ILE A 122 16.94 -6.60 -12.21
C ILE A 122 17.19 -6.60 -10.68
N ALA A 123 16.65 -5.64 -9.93
CA ALA A 123 16.83 -5.56 -8.47
C ALA A 123 15.68 -6.19 -7.64
N ALA A 124 14.84 -7.03 -8.26
CA ALA A 124 13.66 -7.67 -7.66
C ALA A 124 13.70 -9.19 -7.82
N TRP A 125 13.56 -9.91 -6.71
CA TRP A 125 14.02 -11.29 -6.55
C TRP A 125 13.16 -12.14 -5.60
N PRO A 126 12.01 -12.67 -6.04
CA PRO A 126 11.41 -12.52 -7.38
C PRO A 126 10.72 -11.16 -7.54
N VAL A 127 10.39 -10.78 -8.78
CA VAL A 127 9.36 -9.75 -9.04
C VAL A 127 8.04 -10.21 -8.40
N ALA A 128 7.33 -9.28 -7.77
CA ALA A 128 6.03 -9.54 -7.14
C ALA A 128 5.01 -8.47 -7.50
N ASN A 129 3.73 -8.84 -7.50
CA ASN A 129 2.65 -7.89 -7.76
C ASN A 129 2.54 -6.82 -6.63
N PRO A 130 2.13 -5.59 -6.96
CA PRO A 130 1.74 -5.11 -8.29
C PRO A 130 2.98 -4.78 -9.14
N VAL A 131 2.87 -4.92 -10.47
CA VAL A 131 3.97 -4.65 -11.42
C VAL A 131 3.92 -3.25 -12.02
N LEU A 132 2.77 -2.57 -11.92
CA LEU A 132 2.57 -1.19 -12.35
C LEU A 132 1.77 -0.43 -11.30
N THR A 133 2.16 0.82 -11.02
CA THR A 133 1.53 1.74 -10.06
C THR A 133 1.47 3.15 -10.63
N CYS A 134 0.68 4.04 -10.01
CA CYS A 134 0.76 5.47 -10.28
C CYS A 134 2.19 6.04 -10.16
N ALA A 135 3.04 5.42 -9.33
CA ALA A 135 4.38 5.92 -9.00
C ALA A 135 5.32 5.66 -10.18
N SER A 136 5.30 4.44 -10.72
CA SER A 136 6.02 4.12 -11.96
C SER A 136 5.61 4.98 -13.15
N VAL A 137 4.34 5.42 -13.21
CA VAL A 137 3.85 6.31 -14.28
C VAL A 137 4.28 7.77 -14.05
N SER A 138 4.20 8.25 -12.79
CA SER A 138 4.64 9.60 -12.39
C SER A 138 6.16 9.78 -12.51
N ASP A 139 6.95 8.78 -12.09
CA ASP A 139 8.41 8.75 -12.21
C ASP A 139 8.88 8.76 -13.67
N ALA A 140 8.05 8.24 -14.60
CA ALA A 140 8.28 8.31 -16.04
C ALA A 140 7.88 9.66 -16.67
N GLY A 141 7.44 10.64 -15.87
CA GLY A 141 7.06 11.98 -16.33
C GLY A 141 5.58 12.19 -16.64
N TYR A 142 4.70 11.25 -16.27
CA TYR A 142 3.26 11.33 -16.51
C TYR A 142 2.51 11.40 -15.16
N PRO A 143 2.16 12.60 -14.65
CA PRO A 143 1.42 12.79 -13.41
C PRO A 143 0.19 11.89 -13.27
N SER A 144 0.17 11.02 -12.26
CA SER A 144 -0.88 10.01 -12.07
C SER A 144 -1.21 9.82 -10.58
N ASN A 145 -2.50 9.72 -10.23
CA ASN A 145 -2.96 9.30 -8.91
C ASN A 145 -3.23 7.79 -8.81
N PHE A 146 -3.64 7.14 -9.90
CA PHE A 146 -3.87 5.70 -9.94
C PHE A 146 -3.68 5.12 -11.35
N VAL A 147 -3.55 3.79 -11.43
CA VAL A 147 -3.68 3.02 -12.67
C VAL A 147 -4.73 1.90 -12.50
N ALA A 148 -5.76 1.88 -13.34
CA ALA A 148 -6.89 0.95 -13.26
C ALA A 148 -7.37 0.52 -14.66
N ASP A 149 -8.35 -0.38 -14.74
CA ASP A 149 -8.87 -0.91 -16.01
C ASP A 149 -7.81 -1.44 -17.02
N PRO A 150 -6.90 -2.34 -16.60
CA PRO A 150 -5.86 -2.90 -17.47
C PRO A 150 -6.41 -3.77 -18.60
N PHE A 151 -6.21 -3.35 -19.84
CA PHE A 151 -6.37 -4.16 -21.05
C PHE A 151 -5.02 -4.52 -21.67
N LEU A 152 -4.78 -5.82 -21.82
CA LEU A 152 -3.57 -6.35 -22.42
C LEU A 152 -3.69 -6.43 -23.95
N TYR A 153 -2.56 -6.32 -24.66
CA TYR A 153 -2.44 -6.60 -26.09
C TYR A 153 -1.05 -7.22 -26.39
N GLU A 154 -1.02 -8.44 -26.89
CA GLU A 154 0.22 -9.14 -27.29
C GLU A 154 0.61 -8.79 -28.74
N GLN A 155 1.85 -8.37 -28.95
CA GLN A 155 2.32 -7.97 -30.28
C GLN A 155 2.46 -9.16 -31.22
N GLY A 156 1.78 -9.09 -32.37
CA GLY A 156 1.73 -10.19 -33.34
C GLY A 156 0.62 -11.21 -33.03
N ASN A 157 -0.09 -11.08 -31.91
CA ASN A 157 -1.33 -11.79 -31.71
C ASN A 157 -2.41 -11.16 -32.61
N LEU A 158 -2.82 -11.93 -33.63
CA LEU A 158 -4.03 -11.66 -34.40
C LEU A 158 -5.23 -11.93 -33.50
N LEU A 159 -5.51 -10.96 -32.63
CA LEU A 159 -6.63 -10.85 -31.70
C LEU A 159 -7.95 -10.65 -32.48
N MET A 160 -8.21 -11.59 -33.38
CA MET A 160 -9.38 -11.68 -34.23
C MET A 160 -10.58 -11.93 -33.34
N ILE A 161 -11.60 -11.08 -33.46
CA ILE A 161 -12.93 -11.37 -32.92
C ILE A 161 -13.61 -12.46 -33.81
N ASP A 162 -12.94 -13.60 -34.03
CA ASP A 162 -13.34 -14.65 -34.99
C ASP A 162 -12.67 -16.02 -34.69
N SER A 163 -12.44 -16.32 -33.41
CA SER A 163 -11.78 -17.55 -32.95
C SER A 163 -12.50 -18.84 -33.35
N ALA A 164 -13.82 -18.78 -33.58
CA ALA A 164 -14.64 -19.93 -33.96
C ALA A 164 -14.62 -20.25 -35.46
N ASN A 165 -14.62 -19.25 -36.35
CA ASN A 165 -14.75 -19.50 -37.80
C ASN A 165 -13.46 -19.95 -38.47
N THR A 166 -12.31 -19.50 -37.94
CA THR A 166 -11.03 -19.62 -38.64
C THR A 166 -10.63 -21.08 -38.91
N ALA A 167 -10.78 -21.98 -37.93
CA ALA A 167 -10.51 -23.41 -38.10
C ALA A 167 -11.32 -24.04 -39.25
N SER A 168 -12.63 -23.79 -39.31
CA SER A 168 -13.53 -24.35 -40.34
C SER A 168 -13.34 -23.76 -41.75
N LYS A 169 -12.53 -22.69 -41.87
CA LYS A 169 -12.26 -21.98 -43.13
C LYS A 169 -10.94 -22.41 -43.77
N TRP A 170 -9.95 -22.79 -42.96
CA TRP A 170 -8.70 -23.38 -43.44
C TRP A 170 -8.90 -24.81 -43.98
N GLU A 171 -9.76 -25.62 -43.38
CA GLU A 171 -10.09 -26.96 -43.90
C GLU A 171 -10.82 -26.95 -45.26
N ARG A 172 -11.46 -25.83 -45.64
CA ARG A 172 -12.25 -25.70 -46.89
C ARG A 172 -11.53 -25.03 -48.05
N LYS A 173 -10.27 -24.59 -47.88
CA LYS A 173 -9.44 -24.07 -48.97
C LYS A 173 -8.05 -24.72 -48.98
N GLY A 174 -7.99 -25.96 -49.46
CA GLY A 174 -6.74 -26.59 -49.86
C GLY A 174 -6.08 -25.80 -51.01
N GLN A 175 -5.16 -24.91 -50.68
CA GLN A 175 -4.33 -24.20 -51.66
C GLN A 175 -2.85 -24.27 -51.26
N SER A 176 -2.03 -24.72 -52.22
CA SER A 176 -0.65 -25.22 -52.05
C SER A 176 0.42 -24.19 -51.61
N ILE A 177 0.02 -22.97 -51.26
CA ILE A 177 0.93 -21.83 -51.05
C ILE A 177 1.62 -21.88 -49.67
N ALA A 178 0.91 -22.35 -48.63
CA ALA A 178 1.47 -22.46 -47.28
C ALA A 178 2.63 -23.46 -47.16
N VAL A 179 2.68 -24.46 -48.05
CA VAL A 179 3.73 -25.50 -48.05
C VAL A 179 5.08 -24.93 -48.50
N HIS A 180 5.09 -24.00 -49.46
CA HIS A 180 6.35 -23.42 -49.97
C HIS A 180 7.03 -22.47 -48.98
N MET A 181 6.28 -21.58 -48.32
CA MET A 181 6.89 -20.63 -47.36
C MET A 181 7.41 -21.32 -46.10
N ASN A 182 6.70 -22.33 -45.58
CA ASN A 182 7.19 -23.11 -44.43
C ASN A 182 8.51 -23.83 -44.73
N SER A 183 8.68 -24.38 -45.94
CA SER A 183 9.92 -25.06 -46.32
C SER A 183 11.14 -24.13 -46.33
N VAL A 184 11.00 -22.91 -46.87
CA VAL A 184 12.10 -21.92 -46.88
C VAL A 184 12.43 -21.44 -45.46
N PHE A 185 11.42 -21.18 -44.63
CA PHE A 185 11.60 -20.71 -43.25
C PHE A 185 12.21 -21.80 -42.35
N LEU A 186 11.81 -23.07 -42.50
CA LEU A 186 12.40 -24.21 -41.79
C LEU A 186 13.84 -24.48 -42.23
N LEU A 187 14.18 -24.26 -43.50
CA LEU A 187 15.56 -24.39 -43.99
C LEU A 187 16.46 -23.32 -43.35
N ALA A 188 16.03 -22.06 -43.33
CA ALA A 188 16.73 -20.97 -42.66
C ALA A 188 16.91 -21.20 -41.15
N LEU A 189 15.88 -21.70 -40.47
CA LEU A 189 15.93 -22.06 -39.04
C LEU A 189 16.87 -23.23 -38.72
N LYS A 190 16.99 -24.23 -39.61
CA LYS A 190 17.93 -25.35 -39.43
C LYS A 190 19.38 -24.93 -39.65
N ILE A 191 19.64 -24.11 -40.66
CA ILE A 191 20.97 -23.53 -40.92
C ILE A 191 21.39 -22.63 -39.74
N SER A 192 20.48 -21.79 -39.24
CA SER A 192 20.69 -20.94 -38.05
C SER A 192 21.06 -21.72 -36.77
N LYS A 193 20.63 -22.99 -36.64
CA LYS A 193 20.90 -23.84 -35.47
C LYS A 193 22.18 -24.68 -35.59
N GLY A 194 22.98 -24.51 -36.64
CA GLY A 194 24.30 -25.14 -36.74
C GLY A 194 24.31 -26.67 -36.91
N GLN A 195 23.20 -27.27 -37.37
CA GLN A 195 23.20 -28.68 -37.78
C GLN A 195 24.00 -28.82 -39.10
N LYS A 196 25.12 -29.55 -39.06
CA LYS A 196 26.11 -29.61 -40.16
C LYS A 196 25.74 -30.53 -41.33
N ASP A 197 24.61 -31.23 -41.28
CA ASP A 197 24.23 -32.23 -42.29
C ASP A 197 23.34 -31.66 -43.41
N ALA A 198 23.73 -30.50 -43.95
CA ALA A 198 23.02 -29.81 -45.04
C ALA A 198 23.33 -30.38 -46.45
N ALA A 199 24.04 -31.50 -46.54
CA ALA A 199 24.51 -32.09 -47.80
C ALA A 199 23.53 -33.06 -48.48
N GLN A 200 22.34 -33.31 -47.91
CA GLN A 200 21.39 -34.32 -48.40
C GLN A 200 20.02 -33.78 -48.88
N LEU A 201 19.87 -32.46 -49.02
CA LEU A 201 18.57 -31.81 -49.31
C LEU A 201 18.56 -30.86 -50.52
N VAL A 202 19.50 -31.00 -51.45
CA VAL A 202 19.49 -30.28 -52.74
C VAL A 202 19.30 -31.28 -53.88
N SER A 203 18.05 -31.58 -54.23
CA SER A 203 17.69 -32.36 -55.43
C SER A 203 16.30 -32.02 -55.99
N TRP A 204 15.85 -30.77 -55.84
CA TRP A 204 14.70 -30.24 -56.58
C TRP A 204 15.01 -28.84 -57.11
N GLU A 205 14.57 -28.59 -58.34
CA GLU A 205 15.13 -27.66 -59.32
C GLU A 205 15.13 -26.17 -58.92
N THR A 206 16.29 -25.50 -59.04
CA THR A 206 16.48 -24.28 -59.87
C THR A 206 17.94 -23.82 -59.83
N GLU A 207 18.50 -23.47 -61.00
CA GLU A 207 19.89 -23.01 -61.13
C GLU A 207 20.05 -21.54 -60.68
N VAL A 208 20.54 -21.30 -59.46
CA VAL A 208 21.24 -20.05 -59.12
C VAL A 208 22.43 -20.35 -58.22
N ALA A 209 23.64 -20.29 -58.78
CA ALA A 209 24.89 -20.44 -58.03
C ALA A 209 25.22 -19.14 -57.28
N TRP A 210 24.95 -19.10 -55.98
CA TRP A 210 25.42 -18.05 -55.07
C TRP A 210 26.74 -18.47 -54.42
N ASN A 211 27.76 -17.63 -54.48
CA ASN A 211 29.00 -17.84 -53.72
C ASN A 211 28.75 -17.56 -52.23
N GLU A 212 29.43 -18.29 -51.33
CA GLU A 212 29.23 -18.16 -49.87
C GLU A 212 29.37 -16.71 -49.35
N VAL A 213 30.22 -15.91 -50.00
CA VAL A 213 30.47 -14.50 -49.65
C VAL A 213 29.23 -13.62 -49.82
N ASP A 214 28.42 -13.87 -50.86
CA ASP A 214 27.20 -13.09 -51.11
C ASP A 214 26.08 -13.43 -50.11
N ILE A 215 25.95 -14.71 -49.74
CA ILE A 215 25.00 -15.15 -48.71
C ILE A 215 25.31 -14.47 -47.37
N PHE A 216 26.58 -14.44 -46.95
CA PHE A 216 26.97 -13.75 -45.71
C PHE A 216 26.83 -12.23 -45.78
N ALA A 217 27.03 -11.62 -46.95
CA ALA A 217 26.82 -10.18 -47.15
C ALA A 217 25.32 -9.81 -47.08
N VAL A 218 24.46 -10.57 -47.77
CA VAL A 218 23.00 -10.39 -47.73
C VAL A 218 22.46 -10.65 -46.32
N ILE A 219 22.90 -11.71 -45.64
CA ILE A 219 22.51 -11.97 -44.24
C ILE A 219 22.96 -10.81 -43.34
N LYS A 220 24.19 -10.28 -43.48
CA LYS A 220 24.65 -9.12 -42.68
C LYS A 220 23.85 -7.86 -42.97
N LEU A 221 23.54 -7.55 -44.23
CA LEU A 221 22.70 -6.40 -44.59
C LEU A 221 21.29 -6.54 -44.02
N PHE A 222 20.70 -7.73 -44.14
CA PHE A 222 19.40 -8.05 -43.55
C PHE A 222 19.44 -7.92 -42.01
N TRP A 223 20.52 -8.36 -41.35
CA TRP A 223 20.71 -8.22 -39.90
C TRP A 223 20.95 -6.77 -39.45
N HIS A 224 21.62 -5.95 -40.26
CA HIS A 224 22.00 -4.58 -39.91
C HIS A 224 20.86 -3.58 -40.12
N HIS A 225 19.95 -3.83 -41.08
CA HIS A 225 18.73 -3.04 -41.27
C HIS A 225 17.53 -3.52 -40.44
N ASN A 226 17.48 -4.79 -40.00
CA ASN A 226 16.33 -5.34 -39.26
C ASN A 226 16.64 -5.63 -37.78
N LYS A 227 17.48 -4.82 -37.12
CA LYS A 227 17.78 -4.99 -35.69
C LYS A 227 16.52 -4.96 -34.80
N ASP A 228 15.52 -4.18 -35.21
CA ASP A 228 14.24 -4.04 -34.50
C ASP A 228 13.25 -5.19 -34.79
N VAL A 229 13.63 -6.18 -35.61
CA VAL A 229 12.78 -7.30 -36.06
C VAL A 229 13.17 -8.64 -35.40
N PHE A 230 14.11 -8.62 -34.45
CA PHE A 230 14.52 -9.81 -33.69
C PHE A 230 13.83 -9.98 -32.33
N GLU A 231 12.89 -9.10 -31.96
CA GLU A 231 11.82 -9.48 -31.01
C GLU A 231 10.94 -10.53 -31.71
N LYS A 232 10.76 -11.71 -31.11
CA LYS A 232 9.86 -12.72 -31.70
C LYS A 232 8.42 -12.19 -31.63
N PRO A 233 7.59 -12.44 -32.67
CA PRO A 233 6.14 -12.27 -32.54
C PRO A 233 5.65 -13.05 -31.30
N GLY A 234 4.93 -12.38 -30.40
CA GLY A 234 4.46 -12.93 -29.13
C GLY A 234 5.28 -12.56 -27.87
N ASP A 235 6.54 -12.13 -27.98
CA ASP A 235 7.37 -11.84 -26.79
C ASP A 235 7.12 -10.43 -26.19
N THR A 236 6.42 -9.54 -26.91
CA THR A 236 6.09 -8.18 -26.48
C THR A 236 4.63 -8.05 -26.04
N LEU A 237 4.43 -7.47 -24.85
CA LEU A 237 3.13 -7.13 -24.29
C LEU A 237 2.95 -5.60 -24.22
N TYR A 238 1.78 -5.11 -24.61
CA TYR A 238 1.31 -3.75 -24.34
C TYR A 238 0.18 -3.81 -23.32
N LEU A 239 0.14 -2.83 -22.41
CA LEU A 239 -0.89 -2.71 -21.40
C LEU A 239 -1.47 -1.30 -21.48
N PHE A 240 -2.74 -1.21 -21.88
CA PHE A 240 -3.53 0.01 -21.85
C PHE A 240 -4.31 0.07 -20.54
N TYR A 241 -4.46 1.25 -19.95
CA TYR A 241 -5.12 1.41 -18.65
C TYR A 241 -5.64 2.83 -18.47
N GLU A 242 -6.66 3.01 -17.63
CA GLU A 242 -7.01 4.33 -17.13
C GLU A 242 -5.89 4.85 -16.22
N THR A 243 -5.48 6.10 -16.43
CA THR A 243 -4.63 6.84 -15.49
C THR A 243 -5.22 8.20 -15.18
N LYS A 244 -5.35 8.53 -13.90
CA LYS A 244 -6.03 9.75 -13.45
C LYS A 244 -5.07 10.88 -13.15
N ASN A 245 -5.25 12.02 -13.80
CA ASN A 245 -4.42 13.21 -13.61
C ASN A 245 -4.66 13.82 -12.21
N PRO A 246 -3.61 14.06 -11.40
CA PRO A 246 -3.75 14.53 -10.02
C PRO A 246 -4.27 15.96 -9.86
N MET A 247 -4.19 16.78 -10.91
CA MET A 247 -4.61 18.19 -10.88
C MET A 247 -6.03 18.39 -11.42
N THR A 248 -6.39 17.72 -12.52
CA THR A 248 -7.72 17.84 -13.14
C THR A 248 -8.71 16.78 -12.64
N MET A 249 -8.22 15.70 -12.02
CA MET A 249 -8.99 14.50 -11.64
C MET A 249 -9.67 13.80 -12.84
N GLN A 250 -9.25 14.10 -14.06
CA GLN A 250 -9.67 13.43 -15.30
C GLN A 250 -8.91 12.11 -15.48
N GLY A 251 -9.60 11.08 -15.98
CA GLY A 251 -9.00 9.83 -16.45
C GLY A 251 -8.63 9.96 -17.93
N ASP A 252 -7.37 9.61 -18.24
CA ASP A 252 -6.82 9.52 -19.59
C ASP A 252 -6.35 8.08 -19.85
N ILE A 253 -6.15 7.66 -21.10
CA ILE A 253 -5.67 6.29 -21.39
C ILE A 253 -4.14 6.26 -21.50
N GLY A 254 -3.49 5.63 -20.52
CA GLY A 254 -2.04 5.36 -20.54
C GLY A 254 -1.69 4.08 -21.29
N VAL A 255 -0.43 3.94 -21.72
CA VAL A 255 0.09 2.67 -22.26
C VAL A 255 1.56 2.40 -21.89
N SER A 256 1.82 1.18 -21.41
CA SER A 256 3.14 0.63 -21.09
C SER A 256 3.51 -0.59 -21.97
N LYS A 257 4.80 -0.83 -22.22
CA LYS A 257 5.36 -2.01 -22.91
C LYS A 257 6.11 -2.92 -21.93
N SER A 258 5.98 -4.24 -22.05
CA SER A 258 6.86 -5.24 -21.46
C SER A 258 7.46 -6.15 -22.53
N THR A 259 8.71 -6.56 -22.34
CA THR A 259 9.46 -7.50 -23.21
C THR A 259 10.04 -8.68 -22.41
N ASP A 260 9.46 -8.96 -21.24
CA ASP A 260 9.97 -9.96 -20.29
C ASP A 260 8.87 -10.68 -19.50
N LYS A 261 7.79 -11.03 -20.20
CA LYS A 261 6.61 -11.70 -19.61
C LYS A 261 6.00 -10.89 -18.45
N GLY A 262 5.88 -9.57 -18.63
CA GLY A 262 5.20 -8.67 -17.68
C GLY A 262 5.94 -8.43 -16.37
N ALA A 263 7.22 -8.79 -16.28
CA ALA A 263 8.04 -8.59 -15.08
C ALA A 263 8.50 -7.13 -14.92
N THR A 264 8.77 -6.45 -16.03
CA THR A 264 9.05 -5.01 -16.08
C THR A 264 8.19 -4.31 -17.13
N TRP A 265 7.83 -3.06 -16.87
CA TRP A 265 6.97 -2.24 -17.72
C TRP A 265 7.61 -0.89 -17.98
N GLN A 266 7.89 -0.60 -19.25
CA GLN A 266 8.32 0.71 -19.72
C GLN A 266 7.08 1.55 -20.05
N GLN A 267 6.90 2.67 -19.36
CA GLN A 267 5.84 3.62 -19.69
C GLN A 267 6.16 4.31 -21.03
N LEU A 268 5.21 4.27 -21.97
CA LEU A 268 5.36 4.89 -23.30
C LEU A 268 4.64 6.23 -23.41
N GLY A 269 3.58 6.43 -22.61
CA GLY A 269 2.88 7.70 -22.48
C GLY A 269 1.37 7.58 -22.46
N ILE A 270 0.70 8.65 -22.85
CA ILE A 270 -0.76 8.72 -22.99
C ILE A 270 -1.12 8.34 -24.44
N ALA A 271 -1.90 7.27 -24.60
CA ALA A 271 -2.40 6.78 -25.88
C ALA A 271 -3.62 7.58 -26.36
N LEU A 272 -4.50 7.98 -25.44
CA LEU A 272 -5.68 8.79 -25.77
C LEU A 272 -6.00 9.78 -24.64
N ASN A 273 -6.26 11.02 -25.03
CA ASN A 273 -6.65 12.14 -24.18
C ASN A 273 -7.73 12.94 -24.92
N GLU A 274 -8.76 13.37 -24.21
CA GLU A 274 -9.91 14.14 -24.68
C GLU A 274 -10.31 15.17 -23.60
N ASP A 275 -11.22 16.10 -23.90
CA ASP A 275 -11.69 17.11 -22.92
C ASP A 275 -12.66 16.54 -21.85
N TRP A 276 -12.70 15.22 -21.68
CA TRP A 276 -13.57 14.52 -20.73
C TRP A 276 -12.91 13.23 -20.23
N HIS A 277 -13.39 12.73 -19.09
CA HIS A 277 -12.91 11.50 -18.47
C HIS A 277 -13.14 10.26 -19.35
N LEU A 278 -12.05 9.52 -19.58
CA LEU A 278 -11.96 8.25 -20.28
C LEU A 278 -11.50 7.14 -19.32
N SER A 279 -12.11 5.96 -19.42
CA SER A 279 -11.70 4.75 -18.70
C SER A 279 -11.88 3.51 -19.59
N TYR A 280 -11.76 2.29 -19.05
CA TYR A 280 -12.07 1.03 -19.72
C TYR A 280 -11.57 0.91 -21.18
N PRO A 281 -10.25 1.01 -21.47
CA PRO A 281 -9.72 1.08 -22.83
C PRO A 281 -9.76 -0.27 -23.58
N TYR A 282 -10.94 -0.70 -24.02
CA TYR A 282 -11.14 -1.98 -24.71
C TYR A 282 -10.45 -1.99 -26.08
N VAL A 283 -9.26 -2.60 -26.17
CA VAL A 283 -8.48 -2.74 -27.43
C VAL A 283 -8.75 -4.09 -28.10
N PHE A 284 -8.93 -4.10 -29.43
CA PHE A 284 -9.18 -5.29 -30.26
C PHE A 284 -8.70 -5.12 -31.71
N ASN A 285 -8.58 -6.23 -32.45
CA ASN A 285 -8.30 -6.21 -33.90
C ASN A 285 -9.55 -6.52 -34.72
N TYR A 286 -9.72 -5.80 -35.82
CA TYR A 286 -10.77 -6.07 -36.81
C TYR A 286 -10.28 -5.68 -38.21
N LEU A 287 -10.32 -6.63 -39.15
CA LEU A 287 -9.86 -6.45 -40.55
C LEU A 287 -8.45 -5.83 -40.65
N ASP A 288 -7.49 -6.42 -39.94
CA ASP A 288 -6.09 -5.98 -39.88
C ASP A 288 -5.89 -4.52 -39.42
N GLN A 289 -6.87 -3.95 -38.72
CA GLN A 289 -6.80 -2.66 -38.03
C GLN A 289 -6.97 -2.85 -36.52
N ILE A 290 -6.20 -2.09 -35.75
CA ILE A 290 -6.29 -2.07 -34.29
C ILE A 290 -7.25 -0.96 -33.88
N TYR A 291 -8.24 -1.30 -33.07
CA TYR A 291 -9.26 -0.40 -32.55
C TYR A 291 -9.20 -0.32 -31.02
N MET A 292 -9.51 0.86 -30.48
CA MET A 292 -9.74 1.11 -29.07
C MET A 292 -11.15 1.66 -28.88
N MET A 293 -11.88 1.11 -27.91
CA MET A 293 -13.21 1.52 -27.50
C MET A 293 -13.18 1.87 -26.00
N PRO A 294 -12.76 3.09 -25.63
CA PRO A 294 -12.79 3.51 -24.23
C PRO A 294 -14.23 3.72 -23.77
N GLU A 295 -14.45 3.70 -22.46
CA GLU A 295 -15.63 4.34 -21.89
C GLU A 295 -15.55 5.85 -22.14
N SER A 296 -16.64 6.39 -22.70
CA SER A 296 -16.87 7.83 -22.83
C SER A 296 -18.28 8.21 -22.37
N SER A 297 -18.73 7.59 -21.27
CA SER A 297 -20.09 7.77 -20.71
C SER A 297 -20.40 9.25 -20.40
N SER A 298 -19.42 9.98 -19.88
CA SER A 298 -19.42 11.43 -19.63
C SER A 298 -19.73 12.27 -20.88
N LYS A 299 -19.37 11.78 -22.07
CA LYS A 299 -19.62 12.43 -23.37
C LYS A 299 -21.01 12.11 -23.94
N GLY A 300 -21.70 11.08 -23.43
CA GLY A 300 -22.99 10.62 -23.94
C GLY A 300 -22.92 9.77 -25.21
N GLU A 301 -21.73 9.29 -25.58
CA GLU A 301 -21.46 8.57 -26.82
C GLU A 301 -20.55 7.37 -26.54
N LEU A 302 -20.66 6.31 -27.36
CA LEU A 302 -19.69 5.22 -27.44
C LEU A 302 -18.92 5.35 -28.77
N ARG A 303 -17.59 5.41 -28.67
CA ARG A 303 -16.68 5.82 -29.76
C ARG A 303 -15.64 4.73 -30.04
N LEU A 304 -15.30 4.57 -31.31
CA LEU A 304 -14.20 3.74 -31.79
C LEU A 304 -13.08 4.62 -32.33
N TYR A 305 -11.89 4.42 -31.79
CA TYR A 305 -10.65 5.04 -32.25
C TYR A 305 -9.81 3.98 -32.96
N ARG A 306 -9.24 4.30 -34.12
CA ARG A 306 -8.38 3.41 -34.90
C ARG A 306 -6.92 3.85 -34.79
N ALA A 307 -6.01 2.89 -34.63
CA ALA A 307 -4.58 3.18 -34.57
C ALA A 307 -4.06 3.69 -35.93
N LEU A 308 -3.36 4.82 -35.91
CA LEU A 308 -2.55 5.32 -37.03
C LEU A 308 -1.09 4.90 -36.88
N LYS A 309 -0.55 4.97 -35.66
CA LYS A 309 0.76 4.43 -35.27
C LYS A 309 0.64 3.84 -33.88
N PHE A 310 0.43 2.53 -33.83
CA PHE A 310 0.30 1.80 -32.58
C PHE A 310 1.60 1.87 -31.75
N PRO A 311 1.56 2.04 -30.42
CA PRO A 311 0.36 2.14 -29.57
C PRO A 311 -0.06 3.58 -29.21
N LEU A 312 0.58 4.62 -29.76
CA LEU A 312 0.45 6.01 -29.25
C LEU A 312 -0.36 6.97 -30.13
N GLN A 313 -0.58 6.69 -31.41
CA GLN A 313 -1.33 7.60 -32.30
C GLN A 313 -2.63 6.94 -32.76
N TRP A 314 -3.75 7.56 -32.38
CA TRP A 314 -5.11 7.10 -32.65
C TRP A 314 -5.92 8.22 -33.31
N THR A 315 -6.98 7.84 -34.03
CA THR A 315 -7.93 8.79 -34.62
C THR A 315 -9.36 8.29 -34.43
N LEU A 316 -10.31 9.20 -34.20
CA LEU A 316 -11.72 8.86 -34.09
C LEU A 316 -12.22 8.33 -35.44
N ASP A 317 -12.54 7.04 -35.51
CA ASP A 317 -12.98 6.36 -36.72
C ASP A 317 -14.51 6.38 -36.83
N LYS A 318 -15.22 6.16 -35.71
CA LYS A 318 -16.69 6.11 -35.70
C LYS A 318 -17.30 6.35 -34.31
N VAL A 319 -18.41 7.11 -34.27
CA VAL A 319 -19.36 7.05 -33.14
C VAL A 319 -20.33 5.90 -33.42
N ILE A 320 -20.24 4.81 -32.65
CA ILE A 320 -21.06 3.61 -32.86
C ILE A 320 -22.39 3.63 -32.12
N MET A 321 -22.51 4.44 -31.04
CA MET A 321 -23.77 4.66 -30.34
C MET A 321 -23.80 6.05 -29.70
N LYS A 322 -24.99 6.67 -29.64
CA LYS A 322 -25.25 7.92 -28.90
C LYS A 322 -25.98 7.59 -27.59
N LYS A 323 -25.27 6.93 -26.67
CA LYS A 323 -25.76 6.47 -25.37
C LYS A 323 -24.58 6.51 -24.39
N PRO A 324 -24.76 6.92 -23.12
CA PRO A 324 -23.68 7.03 -22.13
C PRO A 324 -23.32 5.64 -21.57
N LEU A 325 -22.78 4.77 -22.41
CA LEU A 325 -22.44 3.40 -22.00
C LEU A 325 -21.18 3.37 -21.13
N VAL A 326 -21.30 2.63 -20.04
CA VAL A 326 -20.29 2.33 -19.03
C VAL A 326 -19.74 0.92 -19.25
N ASP A 327 -18.43 0.75 -19.11
CA ASP A 327 -17.69 -0.52 -19.27
C ASP A 327 -18.11 -1.36 -20.49
N ALA A 328 -18.11 -0.74 -21.67
CA ALA A 328 -18.60 -1.40 -22.88
C ALA A 328 -17.56 -2.37 -23.47
N PHE A 329 -17.99 -3.57 -23.89
CA PHE A 329 -17.15 -4.50 -24.66
C PHE A 329 -17.90 -5.08 -25.87
N ILE A 330 -17.14 -5.52 -26.89
CA ILE A 330 -17.68 -6.24 -28.06
C ILE A 330 -17.15 -7.68 -28.07
N ILE A 331 -17.97 -8.65 -28.48
CA ILE A 331 -17.55 -10.04 -28.70
C ILE A 331 -18.27 -10.64 -29.92
N ASN A 332 -17.58 -11.49 -30.69
CA ASN A 332 -18.22 -12.31 -31.72
C ASN A 332 -18.62 -13.63 -31.09
N TYR A 333 -19.89 -13.98 -31.23
CA TYR A 333 -20.45 -15.24 -30.80
C TYR A 333 -21.51 -15.68 -31.82
N ASP A 334 -21.37 -16.91 -32.31
CA ASP A 334 -22.22 -17.52 -33.34
C ASP A 334 -22.38 -16.65 -34.61
N GLY A 335 -21.28 -16.05 -35.08
CA GLY A 335 -21.25 -15.25 -36.30
C GLY A 335 -21.95 -13.88 -36.21
N LYS A 336 -22.45 -13.51 -35.03
CA LYS A 336 -22.97 -12.17 -34.71
C LYS A 336 -21.97 -11.44 -33.80
N TYR A 337 -21.87 -10.13 -33.95
CA TYR A 337 -21.21 -9.27 -32.99
C TYR A 337 -22.20 -8.87 -31.91
N TRP A 338 -21.77 -8.92 -30.66
CA TRP A 338 -22.55 -8.56 -29.47
C TRP A 338 -21.82 -7.45 -28.73
N LEU A 339 -22.54 -6.39 -28.39
CA LEU A 339 -22.07 -5.28 -27.58
C LEU A 339 -22.76 -5.39 -26.21
N PHE A 340 -21.98 -5.36 -25.14
CA PHE A 340 -22.44 -5.34 -23.75
C PHE A 340 -22.06 -4.01 -23.12
N GLY A 341 -22.89 -3.47 -22.23
CA GLY A 341 -22.57 -2.28 -21.45
C GLY A 341 -23.70 -1.86 -20.50
N SER A 342 -23.43 -0.92 -19.61
CA SER A 342 -24.43 -0.38 -18.66
C SER A 342 -24.82 1.06 -19.00
N ASP A 343 -26.08 1.46 -18.77
CA ASP A 343 -26.55 2.83 -18.94
C ASP A 343 -27.25 3.36 -17.68
N HIS A 344 -26.50 4.12 -16.90
CA HIS A 344 -26.97 4.67 -15.63
C HIS A 344 -27.81 5.95 -15.78
N SER A 345 -28.17 6.37 -17.01
CA SER A 345 -28.98 7.57 -17.24
C SER A 345 -30.50 7.34 -17.19
N GLY A 346 -30.95 6.09 -17.31
CA GLY A 346 -32.37 5.72 -17.31
C GLY A 346 -33.07 5.97 -15.97
N PHE A 347 -34.32 6.45 -16.00
CA PHE A 347 -35.14 6.55 -14.80
C PHE A 347 -35.39 5.16 -14.20
N GLY A 348 -35.02 4.97 -12.94
CA GLY A 348 -35.08 3.66 -12.27
C GLY A 348 -33.90 2.72 -12.56
N ALA A 349 -32.85 3.19 -13.24
CA ALA A 349 -31.62 2.41 -13.42
C ALA A 349 -30.84 2.27 -12.10
N SER A 350 -30.49 1.03 -11.75
CA SER A 350 -29.63 0.69 -10.63
C SER A 350 -28.17 0.96 -11.01
N LYS A 351 -27.54 1.98 -10.41
CA LYS A 351 -26.12 2.30 -10.66
C LYS A 351 -25.24 1.10 -10.29
N ASN A 352 -24.37 0.69 -11.22
CA ASN A 352 -23.57 -0.54 -11.21
C ASN A 352 -24.37 -1.87 -11.15
N GLY A 353 -25.70 -1.83 -11.17
CA GLY A 353 -26.59 -3.00 -11.11
C GLY A 353 -27.33 -3.32 -12.42
N GLN A 354 -27.02 -2.62 -13.50
CA GLN A 354 -27.72 -2.72 -14.78
C GLN A 354 -26.82 -3.27 -15.90
N LEU A 355 -27.38 -4.09 -16.79
CA LEU A 355 -26.72 -4.59 -18.01
C LEU A 355 -27.67 -4.51 -19.20
N GLU A 356 -27.17 -4.04 -20.34
CA GLU A 356 -27.85 -4.05 -21.64
C GLU A 356 -26.97 -4.74 -22.70
N ILE A 357 -27.62 -5.38 -23.67
CA ILE A 357 -26.98 -6.09 -24.79
C ILE A 357 -27.50 -5.54 -26.11
N TRP A 358 -26.64 -5.44 -27.12
CA TRP A 358 -27.00 -5.19 -28.51
C TRP A 358 -26.30 -6.20 -29.42
N TYR A 359 -26.82 -6.38 -30.63
CA TYR A 359 -26.21 -7.23 -31.64
C TYR A 359 -26.13 -6.56 -33.02
N GLY A 360 -25.20 -7.01 -33.85
CA GLY A 360 -24.94 -6.49 -35.18
C GLY A 360 -24.14 -7.46 -36.05
N SER A 361 -24.04 -7.15 -37.34
CA SER A 361 -23.23 -7.92 -38.31
C SER A 361 -21.77 -7.43 -38.41
N SER A 362 -21.40 -6.43 -37.62
CA SER A 362 -20.07 -5.79 -37.61
C SER A 362 -19.83 -5.12 -36.25
N PRO A 363 -18.59 -5.10 -35.73
CA PRO A 363 -18.25 -4.35 -34.52
C PRO A 363 -18.35 -2.84 -34.72
N LEU A 364 -18.43 -2.38 -35.98
CA LEU A 364 -18.66 -0.98 -36.34
C LEU A 364 -20.17 -0.62 -36.36
N GLY A 365 -21.06 -1.54 -35.97
CA GLY A 365 -22.52 -1.40 -36.07
C GLY A 365 -23.05 -1.45 -37.52
N PRO A 366 -24.35 -1.15 -37.73
CA PRO A 366 -25.31 -0.65 -36.74
C PRO A 366 -25.70 -1.71 -35.70
N TRP A 367 -26.08 -1.23 -34.51
CA TRP A 367 -26.42 -2.06 -33.36
C TRP A 367 -27.94 -2.11 -33.16
N LYS A 368 -28.49 -3.32 -33.03
CA LYS A 368 -29.89 -3.57 -32.64
C LYS A 368 -29.95 -3.94 -31.17
N PRO A 369 -30.86 -3.35 -30.36
CA PRO A 369 -30.99 -3.75 -28.96
C PRO A 369 -31.49 -5.19 -28.85
N HIS A 370 -30.99 -5.92 -27.85
CA HIS A 370 -31.57 -7.19 -27.46
C HIS A 370 -32.98 -6.97 -26.90
N LYS A 371 -33.90 -7.87 -27.22
CA LYS A 371 -35.34 -7.71 -26.93
C LYS A 371 -35.65 -7.55 -25.43
N ASN A 372 -34.86 -8.21 -24.59
CA ASN A 372 -35.03 -8.20 -23.13
C ASN A 372 -34.22 -7.09 -22.43
N ASN A 373 -33.77 -6.04 -23.13
CA ASN A 373 -33.08 -4.92 -22.48
C ASN A 373 -34.02 -4.12 -21.55
N PRO A 374 -33.57 -3.72 -20.35
CA PRO A 374 -32.30 -4.08 -19.72
C PRO A 374 -32.32 -5.54 -19.22
N ILE A 375 -31.29 -6.30 -19.58
CA ILE A 375 -31.10 -7.71 -19.22
C ILE A 375 -31.11 -7.88 -17.70
N TYR A 376 -30.39 -6.99 -17.03
CA TYR A 376 -30.39 -6.87 -15.58
C TYR A 376 -30.66 -5.42 -15.17
N ASN A 377 -31.39 -5.25 -14.07
CA ASN A 377 -31.51 -4.00 -13.32
C ASN A 377 -31.71 -4.35 -11.84
N VAL A 378 -30.66 -4.88 -11.22
CA VAL A 378 -30.66 -5.59 -9.93
C VAL A 378 -29.73 -4.92 -8.92
N GLU A 379 -29.43 -5.58 -7.79
CA GLU A 379 -28.46 -5.08 -6.83
C GLU A 379 -27.04 -5.00 -7.43
N LYS A 380 -26.32 -3.93 -7.09
CA LYS A 380 -24.93 -3.67 -7.51
C LYS A 380 -23.89 -4.72 -7.06
N SER A 381 -24.27 -5.66 -6.19
CA SER A 381 -23.47 -6.83 -5.80
C SER A 381 -23.46 -7.94 -6.86
N PHE A 382 -24.46 -7.96 -7.76
CA PHE A 382 -24.72 -9.09 -8.66
C PHE A 382 -23.63 -9.34 -9.71
N GLY A 383 -22.83 -8.34 -10.10
CA GLY A 383 -21.91 -8.48 -11.25
C GLY A 383 -22.50 -8.02 -12.60
N ALA A 384 -23.55 -7.18 -12.60
CA ALA A 384 -24.18 -6.71 -13.84
C ALA A 384 -23.27 -5.78 -14.66
N ARG A 385 -22.62 -4.80 -14.02
CA ARG A 385 -21.58 -3.96 -14.64
C ARG A 385 -20.38 -4.83 -15.05
N ASN A 386 -19.79 -4.62 -16.22
CA ASN A 386 -18.71 -5.46 -16.74
C ASN A 386 -17.37 -5.22 -16.01
N GLY A 387 -16.59 -6.27 -15.80
CA GLY A 387 -15.32 -6.23 -15.06
C GLY A 387 -14.09 -6.58 -15.91
N GLY A 388 -14.15 -6.34 -17.23
CA GLY A 388 -13.06 -6.60 -18.16
C GLY A 388 -13.44 -7.44 -19.38
N ARG A 389 -12.44 -7.96 -20.07
CA ARG A 389 -12.61 -8.65 -21.37
C ARG A 389 -13.36 -10.00 -21.20
N PRO A 390 -14.39 -10.29 -22.03
CA PRO A 390 -14.95 -11.64 -22.10
C PRO A 390 -13.97 -12.59 -22.79
N PHE A 391 -13.92 -13.85 -22.34
CA PHE A 391 -12.99 -14.85 -22.90
C PHE A 391 -13.70 -16.16 -23.24
N PHE A 392 -13.11 -16.92 -24.17
CA PHE A 392 -13.54 -18.28 -24.50
C PHE A 392 -12.64 -19.30 -23.83
N TYR A 393 -13.23 -20.30 -23.18
CA TYR A 393 -12.48 -21.43 -22.62
C TYR A 393 -13.26 -22.73 -22.83
N ASN A 394 -12.60 -23.77 -23.34
CA ASN A 394 -13.19 -25.06 -23.71
C ASN A 394 -14.49 -24.91 -24.53
N GLY A 395 -14.51 -23.99 -25.50
CA GLY A 395 -15.66 -23.71 -26.37
C GLY A 395 -16.83 -22.93 -25.73
N ASN A 396 -16.73 -22.54 -24.46
CA ASN A 396 -17.76 -21.77 -23.74
C ASN A 396 -17.33 -20.31 -23.62
N LEU A 397 -18.30 -19.38 -23.70
CA LEU A 397 -18.08 -17.95 -23.49
C LEU A 397 -18.23 -17.60 -22.00
N TYR A 398 -17.32 -16.75 -21.49
CA TYR A 398 -17.35 -16.24 -20.13
C TYR A 398 -17.33 -14.71 -20.12
N ARG A 399 -18.20 -14.12 -19.29
CA ARG A 399 -18.26 -12.69 -18.99
C ARG A 399 -17.69 -12.43 -17.61
N ILE A 400 -16.97 -11.31 -17.44
CA ILE A 400 -16.49 -10.84 -16.14
C ILE A 400 -17.37 -9.66 -15.72
N GLY A 401 -17.79 -9.63 -14.46
CA GLY A 401 -18.65 -8.60 -13.88
C GLY A 401 -18.14 -8.08 -12.54
N GLN A 402 -18.53 -6.86 -12.15
CA GLN A 402 -18.08 -6.21 -10.93
C GLN A 402 -19.04 -6.41 -9.75
N ASP A 403 -18.53 -6.88 -8.61
CA ASP A 403 -19.23 -6.74 -7.34
C ASP A 403 -18.98 -5.32 -6.79
N CYS A 404 -20.02 -4.51 -6.75
CA CYS A 404 -20.03 -3.18 -6.15
C CYS A 404 -20.89 -3.11 -4.87
N GLY A 405 -21.18 -4.25 -4.22
CA GLY A 405 -22.10 -4.39 -3.09
C GLY A 405 -21.70 -3.57 -1.86
N GLU A 406 -20.61 -3.95 -1.19
CA GLU A 406 -20.13 -3.27 0.00
C GLU A 406 -19.47 -1.91 -0.31
N THR A 407 -18.66 -1.88 -1.36
CA THR A 407 -17.91 -0.70 -1.84
C THR A 407 -17.81 -0.78 -3.37
N TYR A 408 -17.49 0.33 -4.03
CA TYR A 408 -17.19 0.32 -5.46
C TYR A 408 -15.99 -0.62 -5.72
N GLY A 409 -16.13 -1.56 -6.64
CA GLY A 409 -15.04 -2.47 -7.02
C GLY A 409 -14.62 -3.47 -5.93
N LYS A 410 -15.56 -3.97 -5.12
CA LYS A 410 -15.26 -4.93 -4.03
C LYS A 410 -14.58 -6.20 -4.54
N GLY A 411 -14.89 -6.65 -5.74
CA GLY A 411 -14.30 -7.82 -6.38
C GLY A 411 -14.83 -8.00 -7.81
N VAL A 412 -14.31 -9.01 -8.51
CA VAL A 412 -14.86 -9.48 -9.79
C VAL A 412 -15.57 -10.83 -9.64
N ARG A 413 -16.58 -11.06 -10.47
CA ARG A 413 -17.34 -12.32 -10.62
C ARG A 413 -17.20 -12.82 -12.05
N ILE A 414 -17.17 -14.14 -12.26
CA ILE A 414 -17.16 -14.73 -13.60
C ILE A 414 -18.49 -15.43 -13.86
N PHE A 415 -19.07 -15.19 -15.02
CA PHE A 415 -20.30 -15.81 -15.46
C PHE A 415 -20.04 -16.62 -16.74
N LYS A 416 -20.40 -17.90 -16.72
CA LYS A 416 -20.49 -18.70 -17.94
C LYS A 416 -21.78 -18.31 -18.66
N VAL A 417 -21.67 -17.85 -19.91
CA VAL A 417 -22.84 -17.61 -20.75
C VAL A 417 -23.37 -18.96 -21.25
N GLU A 418 -24.61 -19.28 -20.90
CA GLU A 418 -25.30 -20.52 -21.33
C GLU A 418 -26.14 -20.29 -22.57
N VAL A 419 -26.77 -19.12 -22.68
CA VAL A 419 -27.63 -18.74 -23.81
C VAL A 419 -27.31 -17.30 -24.21
N LEU A 420 -27.08 -17.08 -25.50
CA LEU A 420 -26.91 -15.76 -26.11
C LEU A 420 -27.52 -15.81 -27.52
N THR A 421 -28.80 -15.42 -27.61
CA THR A 421 -29.56 -15.29 -28.86
C THR A 421 -30.12 -13.86 -28.97
N ASP A 422 -30.90 -13.56 -30.01
CA ASP A 422 -31.55 -12.25 -30.20
C ASP A 422 -32.81 -12.06 -29.31
N ASP A 423 -33.35 -13.16 -28.79
CA ASP A 423 -34.55 -13.22 -27.95
C ASP A 423 -34.27 -13.64 -26.49
N GLU A 424 -33.14 -14.30 -26.20
CA GLU A 424 -32.82 -14.86 -24.87
C GLU A 424 -31.34 -14.66 -24.50
N TYR A 425 -31.11 -14.25 -23.24
CA TYR A 425 -29.81 -14.23 -22.60
C TYR A 425 -29.87 -14.96 -21.26
N LYS A 426 -28.89 -15.82 -21.00
CA LYS A 426 -28.73 -16.52 -19.73
C LYS A 426 -27.26 -16.77 -19.43
N GLU A 427 -26.85 -16.45 -18.21
CA GLU A 427 -25.53 -16.76 -17.67
C GLU A 427 -25.65 -17.39 -16.28
N VAL A 428 -24.60 -18.10 -15.85
CA VAL A 428 -24.49 -18.71 -14.52
C VAL A 428 -23.13 -18.38 -13.90
N GLU A 429 -23.11 -17.96 -12.64
CA GLU A 429 -21.87 -17.66 -11.92
C GLU A 429 -21.00 -18.92 -11.78
N VAL A 430 -19.70 -18.76 -12.00
CA VAL A 430 -18.68 -19.80 -11.81
C VAL A 430 -17.55 -19.27 -10.92
N PRO A 431 -16.81 -20.16 -10.20
CA PRO A 431 -15.70 -19.71 -9.36
C PRO A 431 -14.63 -18.93 -10.14
N LEU A 432 -14.19 -17.80 -9.58
CA LEU A 432 -13.16 -16.93 -10.17
C LEU A 432 -11.82 -17.66 -10.43
N GLY A 433 -11.48 -18.68 -9.64
CA GLY A 433 -10.24 -19.45 -9.79
C GLY A 433 -8.96 -18.76 -9.29
N LEU A 434 -9.01 -17.46 -8.96
CA LEU A 434 -7.93 -16.73 -8.30
C LEU A 434 -7.90 -17.02 -6.79
N ILE A 435 -6.69 -17.13 -6.25
CA ILE A 435 -6.46 -17.30 -4.81
C ILE A 435 -6.52 -15.93 -4.13
N GLU A 436 -7.50 -15.72 -3.25
CA GLU A 436 -7.60 -14.48 -2.49
C GLU A 436 -6.42 -14.28 -1.52
N PRO A 437 -5.91 -13.04 -1.35
CA PRO A 437 -4.81 -12.78 -0.43
C PRO A 437 -5.25 -12.83 1.04
N ASN A 438 -4.75 -13.81 1.79
CA ASN A 438 -5.00 -13.94 3.24
C ASN A 438 -4.43 -12.80 4.10
N LYS A 439 -3.67 -11.86 3.52
CA LYS A 439 -3.14 -10.67 4.19
C LYS A 439 -4.17 -9.56 4.39
N GLY A 440 -5.36 -9.66 3.79
CA GLY A 440 -6.34 -8.57 3.76
C GLY A 440 -5.70 -7.29 3.21
N ARG A 441 -5.97 -6.13 3.84
CA ARG A 441 -5.49 -4.80 3.40
C ARG A 441 -3.98 -4.67 3.17
N ASN A 442 -3.14 -5.52 3.74
CA ASN A 442 -1.69 -5.50 3.48
C ASN A 442 -1.34 -6.04 2.08
N SER A 443 -2.18 -6.89 1.47
CA SER A 443 -2.08 -7.20 0.04
C SER A 443 -2.48 -5.99 -0.81
N TRP A 444 -1.80 -5.79 -1.93
CA TRP A 444 -2.02 -4.65 -2.82
C TRP A 444 -3.44 -4.58 -3.39
N ASN A 445 -4.05 -5.74 -3.68
CA ASN A 445 -5.46 -5.93 -4.07
C ASN A 445 -6.33 -6.40 -2.89
N GLY A 446 -5.94 -6.05 -1.66
CA GLY A 446 -6.50 -6.61 -0.43
C GLY A 446 -7.84 -6.04 0.02
N ALA A 447 -8.27 -4.92 -0.55
CA ALA A 447 -9.59 -4.33 -0.29
C ALA A 447 -10.51 -4.50 -1.52
N ARG A 448 -9.98 -4.18 -2.70
CA ARG A 448 -10.71 -4.07 -3.97
C ARG A 448 -9.88 -4.56 -5.16
N TYR A 449 -10.59 -4.97 -6.19
CA TYR A 449 -10.14 -5.35 -7.53
C TYR A 449 -11.41 -5.41 -8.39
N HIS A 450 -11.52 -4.62 -9.46
CA HIS A 450 -12.78 -4.54 -10.25
C HIS A 450 -12.58 -4.86 -11.72
N HIS A 451 -11.34 -4.90 -12.19
CA HIS A 451 -11.01 -5.25 -13.56
C HIS A 451 -10.13 -6.49 -13.64
N LEU A 452 -10.41 -7.34 -14.62
CA LEU A 452 -9.61 -8.50 -14.98
C LEU A 452 -9.70 -8.70 -16.51
N ASP A 453 -8.58 -8.56 -17.23
CA ASP A 453 -8.45 -8.97 -18.63
C ASP A 453 -7.63 -10.27 -18.69
N VAL A 454 -8.16 -11.30 -19.35
CA VAL A 454 -7.59 -12.65 -19.41
C VAL A 454 -7.50 -13.11 -20.86
N GLN A 455 -6.30 -13.49 -21.27
CA GLN A 455 -6.00 -13.85 -22.66
C GLN A 455 -5.11 -15.09 -22.72
N GLN A 456 -5.25 -15.86 -23.80
CA GLN A 456 -4.30 -16.91 -24.13
C GLN A 456 -3.21 -16.32 -25.02
N LEU A 457 -1.96 -16.44 -24.60
CA LEU A 457 -0.80 -15.98 -25.38
C LEU A 457 -0.54 -16.88 -26.58
N SER A 458 0.22 -16.38 -27.54
CA SER A 458 0.74 -17.17 -28.67
C SER A 458 1.56 -18.41 -28.25
N SER A 459 2.11 -18.42 -27.03
CA SER A 459 2.78 -19.58 -26.42
C SER A 459 1.84 -20.70 -25.97
N GLY A 460 0.52 -20.43 -25.92
CA GLY A 460 -0.51 -21.30 -25.36
C GLY A 460 -0.73 -21.13 -23.85
N GLU A 461 0.18 -20.45 -23.15
CA GLU A 461 0.03 -20.07 -21.73
C GLU A 461 -1.11 -19.05 -21.56
N TRP A 462 -1.85 -19.11 -20.46
CA TRP A 462 -2.82 -18.06 -20.10
C TRP A 462 -2.16 -16.97 -19.27
N ILE A 463 -2.47 -15.72 -19.58
CA ILE A 463 -2.10 -14.53 -18.82
C ILE A 463 -3.36 -13.80 -18.35
N GLY A 464 -3.32 -13.23 -17.15
CA GLY A 464 -4.32 -12.30 -16.65
C GLY A 464 -3.68 -11.03 -16.13
N VAL A 465 -4.30 -9.89 -16.37
CA VAL A 465 -3.97 -8.60 -15.75
C VAL A 465 -5.18 -8.11 -14.96
N MET A 466 -4.94 -7.66 -13.73
CA MET A 466 -5.99 -7.26 -12.80
C MET A 466 -5.56 -6.01 -12.04
N ASP A 467 -6.49 -5.07 -11.87
CA ASP A 467 -6.28 -3.94 -10.97
C ASP A 467 -6.59 -4.30 -9.51
N GLY A 468 -6.13 -3.46 -8.60
CA GLY A 468 -6.42 -3.65 -7.18
C GLY A 468 -5.83 -2.58 -6.28
N ASP A 469 -6.44 -2.50 -5.10
CA ASP A 469 -6.17 -1.48 -4.11
C ASP A 469 -6.32 -1.98 -2.65
N ARG A 470 -5.78 -1.16 -1.72
CA ARG A 470 -5.75 -1.39 -0.26
C ARG A 470 -6.81 -0.62 0.53
N VAL A 471 -7.53 0.29 -0.11
CA VAL A 471 -8.29 1.38 0.53
C VAL A 471 -9.75 1.25 0.10
N PRO A 472 -10.74 1.01 0.97
CA PRO A 472 -12.14 1.06 0.53
C PRO A 472 -12.50 2.43 -0.06
N SER A 473 -13.38 2.48 -1.07
CA SER A 473 -13.79 3.76 -1.68
C SER A 473 -14.32 4.74 -0.63
N GLY A 474 -13.78 5.97 -0.65
CA GLY A 474 -14.08 7.03 0.32
C GLY A 474 -13.48 6.87 1.71
N ASP A 475 -12.56 5.91 1.95
CA ASP A 475 -11.91 5.73 3.26
C ASP A 475 -11.16 6.98 3.77
N PRO A 476 -10.40 7.77 2.96
CA PRO A 476 -9.79 9.02 3.46
C PRO A 476 -10.83 10.02 3.97
N SER A 477 -11.92 10.24 3.21
CA SER A 477 -13.03 11.07 3.65
C SER A 477 -13.69 10.54 4.92
N ARG A 478 -13.93 9.22 5.01
CA ARG A 478 -14.51 8.57 6.19
C ARG A 478 -13.60 8.67 7.42
N ARG A 479 -12.29 8.48 7.25
CA ARG A 479 -11.26 8.66 8.29
C ARG A 479 -11.31 10.08 8.84
N VAL A 480 -11.25 11.10 7.98
CA VAL A 480 -11.36 12.51 8.40
C VAL A 480 -12.67 12.78 9.15
N ILE A 481 -13.83 12.32 8.65
CA ILE A 481 -15.14 12.49 9.31
C ILE A 481 -15.15 11.86 10.71
N LEU A 482 -14.67 10.61 10.86
CA LEU A 482 -14.60 9.92 12.15
C LEU A 482 -13.62 10.60 13.12
N GLY A 483 -12.48 11.07 12.60
CA GLY A 483 -11.49 11.82 13.37
C GLY A 483 -12.04 13.13 13.91
N CYS A 484 -12.65 13.95 13.05
CA CYS A 484 -13.32 15.19 13.44
C CYS A 484 -14.47 14.93 14.43
N ALA A 485 -15.29 13.90 14.22
CA ALA A 485 -16.34 13.51 15.16
C ALA A 485 -15.77 13.16 16.54
N SER A 486 -14.65 12.44 16.61
CA SER A 486 -13.98 12.12 17.88
C SER A 486 -13.51 13.39 18.61
N VAL A 487 -12.92 14.36 17.88
CA VAL A 487 -12.50 15.66 18.45
C VAL A 487 -13.70 16.46 18.97
N VAL A 488 -14.83 16.46 18.26
CA VAL A 488 -16.08 17.08 18.74
C VAL A 488 -16.58 16.43 20.02
N VAL A 489 -16.53 15.10 20.15
CA VAL A 489 -16.91 14.40 21.39
C VAL A 489 -15.95 14.78 22.54
N VAL A 490 -14.64 14.90 22.30
CA VAL A 490 -13.69 15.39 23.32
C VAL A 490 -14.06 16.81 23.77
N ALA A 491 -14.40 17.72 22.85
CA ALA A 491 -14.83 19.07 23.20
C ALA A 491 -16.11 19.08 24.08
N LEU A 492 -17.07 18.20 23.79
CA LEU A 492 -18.28 18.02 24.62
C LEU A 492 -17.95 17.44 26.00
N LEU A 493 -17.02 16.48 26.10
CA LEU A 493 -16.55 15.94 27.38
C LEU A 493 -15.82 16.98 28.23
N VAL A 494 -15.01 17.85 27.60
CA VAL A 494 -14.36 18.99 28.27
C VAL A 494 -15.40 19.97 28.80
N ALA A 495 -16.43 20.32 28.00
CA ALA A 495 -17.51 21.18 28.46
C ALA A 495 -18.28 20.56 29.65
N LEU A 496 -18.59 19.26 29.59
CA LEU A 496 -19.23 18.52 30.68
C LEU A 496 -18.37 18.50 31.95
N LEU A 497 -17.08 18.20 31.84
CA LEU A 497 -16.12 18.24 32.95
C LEU A 497 -16.06 19.65 33.58
N GLY A 498 -16.05 20.69 32.73
CA GLY A 498 -16.10 22.08 33.16
C GLY A 498 -17.37 22.43 33.94
N VAL A 499 -18.52 21.81 33.63
CA VAL A 499 -19.78 21.98 34.38
C VAL A 499 -19.74 21.26 35.73
N ILE A 500 -19.23 20.02 35.76
CA ILE A 500 -19.10 19.17 36.96
C ILE A 500 -18.14 19.79 37.98
N VAL A 501 -16.91 20.12 37.55
CA VAL A 501 -15.89 20.80 38.37
C VAL A 501 -16.26 22.26 38.64
N GLY A 502 -17.06 22.85 37.74
CA GLY A 502 -17.74 24.11 37.94
C GLY A 502 -17.03 25.36 37.45
N ALA A 503 -15.97 25.19 36.65
CA ALA A 503 -15.32 26.26 35.90
C ALA A 503 -16.22 26.88 34.81
N VAL A 504 -17.15 26.07 34.25
CA VAL A 504 -18.11 26.46 33.21
C VAL A 504 -19.49 26.67 33.83
N LYS A 505 -20.12 27.81 33.52
CA LYS A 505 -21.50 28.14 33.88
C LYS A 505 -22.33 28.23 32.60
N CYS A 506 -23.06 27.17 32.25
CA CYS A 506 -24.01 27.19 31.14
C CYS A 506 -25.26 27.99 31.55
N ILE A 507 -25.20 29.31 31.40
CA ILE A 507 -26.31 30.23 31.64
C ILE A 507 -26.76 30.79 30.30
N ILE A 508 -27.88 30.31 29.79
CA ILE A 508 -28.59 30.92 28.66
C ILE A 508 -29.23 32.21 29.17
N PRO A 509 -28.90 33.40 28.61
CA PRO A 509 -29.51 34.65 29.04
C PRO A 509 -31.00 34.65 28.72
N LEU A 510 -31.85 34.72 29.75
CA LEU A 510 -33.32 34.70 29.58
C LEU A 510 -33.86 35.93 28.81
N ASN A 511 -33.04 36.98 28.66
CA ASN A 511 -33.34 38.16 27.84
C ASN A 511 -33.35 37.88 26.33
N TRP A 512 -32.76 36.77 25.86
CA TRP A 512 -32.84 36.36 24.45
C TRP A 512 -34.22 35.79 24.09
N CYS A 513 -35.03 35.42 25.09
CA CYS A 513 -36.44 35.06 24.91
C CYS A 513 -37.29 36.35 24.96
N VAL A 514 -37.62 36.88 23.78
CA VAL A 514 -38.32 38.16 23.59
C VAL A 514 -39.59 38.27 24.45
N HIS A 515 -39.75 39.43 25.07
CA HIS A 515 -40.88 39.74 25.95
C HIS A 515 -41.46 41.10 25.54
N ASN A 516 -42.46 41.09 24.65
CA ASN A 516 -43.21 42.29 24.29
C ASN A 516 -44.22 42.63 25.39
N SER A 517 -43.74 43.20 26.49
CA SER A 517 -44.59 43.87 27.48
C SER A 517 -44.79 45.32 27.04
N GLY A 518 -45.63 45.51 26.03
CA GLY A 518 -46.07 46.81 25.54
C GLY A 518 -47.25 47.33 26.37
N LYS A 519 -47.22 48.61 26.75
CA LYS A 519 -48.30 49.24 27.53
C LYS A 519 -49.61 49.33 26.74
N ARG A 520 -50.70 49.23 27.51
CA ARG A 520 -52.12 49.27 27.13
C ARG A 520 -52.52 50.54 26.36
N SER A 521 -53.06 50.38 25.16
CA SER A 521 -54.09 51.21 24.53
C SER A 521 -54.94 50.33 23.59
N ASP A 522 -56.16 50.76 23.28
CA ASP A 522 -57.29 49.83 23.05
C ASP A 522 -57.39 49.11 21.68
N ALA A 523 -58.35 48.16 21.65
CA ALA A 523 -58.98 47.46 20.50
C ALA A 523 -58.44 46.07 20.07
N PHE A 524 -59.18 45.04 20.54
CA PHE A 524 -59.50 43.74 19.91
C PHE A 524 -58.42 42.72 19.48
N LEU A 525 -58.22 41.73 20.36
CA LEU A 525 -58.26 40.27 20.12
C LEU A 525 -57.89 39.74 18.71
N ALA A 526 -56.63 39.30 18.53
CA ALA A 526 -56.30 38.00 17.89
C ALA A 526 -54.78 37.69 17.81
N TRP A 527 -54.11 37.31 18.92
CA TRP A 527 -52.90 36.44 18.85
C TRP A 527 -52.46 35.81 20.19
N GLU A 528 -53.25 34.92 20.78
CA GLU A 528 -52.85 34.18 22.01
C GLU A 528 -51.81 33.05 21.75
N ARG A 529 -51.17 33.03 20.56
CA ARG A 529 -50.27 31.96 20.11
C ARG A 529 -48.77 32.28 20.24
N SER A 530 -48.39 33.55 20.42
CA SER A 530 -46.99 33.97 20.61
C SER A 530 -46.46 33.64 22.00
N ASP A 531 -47.23 33.97 23.05
CA ASP A 531 -46.83 33.75 24.44
C ASP A 531 -46.65 32.27 24.76
N LEU A 532 -47.41 31.38 24.12
CA LEU A 532 -47.30 29.94 24.36
C LEU A 532 -46.00 29.34 23.75
N PHE A 533 -45.46 29.94 22.69
CA PHE A 533 -44.14 29.57 22.15
C PHE A 533 -43.00 30.21 22.96
N SER A 534 -43.08 31.52 23.26
CA SER A 534 -42.07 32.22 24.07
C SER A 534 -41.96 31.63 25.48
N SER A 535 -43.08 31.29 26.13
CA SER A 535 -43.09 30.62 27.44
C SER A 535 -42.58 29.17 27.38
N LYS A 536 -42.87 28.39 26.32
CA LYS A 536 -42.25 27.07 26.11
C LYS A 536 -40.74 27.17 25.95
N VAL A 537 -40.24 28.10 25.14
CA VAL A 537 -38.80 28.36 24.97
C VAL A 537 -38.17 28.85 26.27
N ARG A 538 -38.78 29.81 26.98
CA ARG A 538 -38.29 30.28 28.29
C ARG A 538 -38.29 29.17 29.35
N ARG A 539 -39.30 28.28 29.36
CA ARG A 539 -39.36 27.09 30.24
C ARG A 539 -38.30 26.05 29.86
N PHE A 540 -37.99 25.90 28.58
CA PHE A 540 -36.89 25.07 28.08
C PHE A 540 -35.53 25.63 28.47
N CYS A 541 -35.25 26.91 28.22
CA CYS A 541 -34.03 27.60 28.66
C CYS A 541 -33.88 27.60 30.19
N SER A 542 -34.97 27.73 30.96
CA SER A 542 -34.95 27.61 32.42
C SER A 542 -34.64 26.18 32.89
N ARG A 543 -35.16 25.15 32.20
CA ARG A 543 -34.79 23.74 32.44
C ARG A 543 -33.32 23.48 32.11
N LEU A 544 -32.81 23.99 30.99
CA LEU A 544 -31.40 23.92 30.61
C LEU A 544 -30.50 24.62 31.65
N ASN A 545 -30.87 25.82 32.11
CA ASN A 545 -30.13 26.55 33.15
C ASN A 545 -30.13 25.84 34.52
N ARG A 546 -31.06 24.90 34.76
CA ARG A 546 -31.08 24.04 35.97
C ARG A 546 -30.22 22.77 35.83
N ALA A 547 -29.97 22.29 34.62
CA ALA A 547 -29.23 21.05 34.38
C ALA A 547 -27.78 21.07 34.94
N PRO A 548 -26.98 22.16 34.82
CA PRO A 548 -25.67 22.27 35.45
C PRO A 548 -25.70 22.08 36.97
N SER A 549 -26.69 22.66 37.64
CA SER A 549 -26.87 22.56 39.09
C SER A 549 -27.31 21.15 39.52
N PHE A 550 -28.14 20.50 38.71
CA PHE A 550 -28.55 19.11 38.93
C PHE A 550 -27.37 18.14 38.78
N LEU A 551 -26.60 18.26 37.69
CA LEU A 551 -25.40 17.45 37.43
C LEU A 551 -24.35 17.60 38.54
N ARG A 552 -24.10 18.82 39.01
CA ARG A 552 -23.18 19.10 40.14
C ARG A 552 -23.72 18.60 41.49
N GLY A 553 -25.04 18.51 41.65
CA GLY A 553 -25.68 17.90 42.82
C GLY A 553 -25.50 16.38 42.87
N TRP A 554 -25.54 15.72 41.70
CA TRP A 554 -25.38 14.28 41.53
C TRP A 554 -23.92 13.83 41.64
N ILE A 555 -22.99 14.54 40.99
CA ILE A 555 -21.56 14.19 40.96
C ILE A 555 -20.79 15.20 41.81
N LYS A 556 -20.53 14.85 43.07
CA LYS A 556 -19.69 15.65 44.00
C LYS A 556 -18.20 15.33 43.76
N PRO A 557 -17.37 16.23 43.19
CA PRO A 557 -15.98 15.89 42.79
C PRO A 557 -15.06 15.50 43.95
N ASN A 558 -15.43 15.85 45.19
CA ASN A 558 -14.65 15.56 46.39
C ASN A 558 -14.92 14.15 46.97
N THR A 559 -15.93 13.41 46.48
CA THR A 559 -16.19 12.03 46.91
C THR A 559 -15.37 11.05 46.07
N TYR A 560 -15.12 9.84 46.59
CA TYR A 560 -14.43 8.78 45.84
C TYR A 560 -15.12 8.47 44.50
N ALA A 561 -16.46 8.34 44.52
CA ALA A 561 -17.25 8.14 43.30
C ALA A 561 -17.14 9.32 42.31
N GLY A 562 -17.17 10.58 42.80
CA GLY A 562 -16.99 11.75 41.94
C GLY A 562 -15.60 11.86 41.31
N ARG A 563 -14.54 11.52 42.07
CA ARG A 563 -13.17 11.42 41.55
C ARG A 563 -13.06 10.33 40.50
N LEU A 564 -13.68 9.17 40.72
CA LEU A 564 -13.71 8.07 39.75
C LEU A 564 -14.41 8.50 38.44
N VAL A 565 -15.56 9.17 38.52
CA VAL A 565 -16.27 9.69 37.34
C VAL A 565 -15.42 10.72 36.57
N VAL A 566 -14.76 11.66 37.26
CA VAL A 566 -13.86 12.63 36.64
C VAL A 566 -12.66 11.93 35.96
N ALA A 567 -12.07 10.92 36.61
CA ALA A 567 -10.98 10.14 36.05
C ALA A 567 -11.42 9.36 34.80
N ILE A 568 -12.61 8.75 34.81
CA ILE A 568 -13.18 8.06 33.65
C ILE A 568 -13.41 9.04 32.49
N ILE A 569 -14.01 10.20 32.73
CA ILE A 569 -14.21 11.24 31.70
C ILE A 569 -12.87 11.67 31.08
N PHE A 570 -11.83 11.83 31.90
CA PHE A 570 -10.49 12.17 31.40
C PHE A 570 -9.85 11.03 30.58
N VAL A 571 -9.88 9.79 31.07
CA VAL A 571 -9.32 8.63 30.35
C VAL A 571 -10.05 8.39 29.03
N VAL A 572 -11.38 8.51 29.01
CA VAL A 572 -12.18 8.43 27.78
C VAL A 572 -11.85 9.58 26.83
N GLY A 573 -11.70 10.80 27.34
CA GLY A 573 -11.26 11.96 26.55
C GLY A 573 -9.88 11.75 25.92
N VAL A 574 -8.92 11.18 26.66
CA VAL A 574 -7.58 10.85 26.16
C VAL A 574 -7.66 9.77 25.08
N ALA A 575 -8.40 8.68 25.31
CA ALA A 575 -8.58 7.61 24.34
C ALA A 575 -9.25 8.10 23.05
N LEU A 576 -10.27 8.96 23.15
CA LEU A 576 -10.93 9.60 22.01
C LEU A 576 -10.02 10.60 21.29
N MET A 577 -9.18 11.35 22.01
CA MET A 577 -8.21 12.25 21.38
C MET A 577 -7.16 11.47 20.58
N CYS A 578 -6.56 10.42 21.16
CA CYS A 578 -5.64 9.54 20.43
C CYS A 578 -6.33 8.85 19.24
N THR A 579 -7.59 8.42 19.39
CA THR A 579 -8.40 7.86 18.30
C THR A 579 -8.66 8.89 17.19
N GLY A 580 -8.97 10.14 17.55
CA GLY A 580 -9.16 11.24 16.61
C GLY A 580 -7.89 11.55 15.82
N VAL A 581 -6.75 11.66 16.52
CA VAL A 581 -5.42 11.81 15.91
C VAL A 581 -5.10 10.64 14.99
N LYS A 582 -5.39 9.40 15.42
CA LYS A 582 -5.19 8.19 14.61
C LYS A 582 -6.00 8.22 13.31
N TYR A 583 -7.25 8.68 13.36
CA TYR A 583 -8.09 8.78 12.16
C TYR A 583 -7.72 9.96 11.25
N ILE A 584 -7.26 11.09 11.78
CA ILE A 584 -6.90 12.27 10.98
C ILE A 584 -5.52 12.11 10.32
N TYR A 585 -4.53 11.59 11.05
CA TYR A 585 -3.12 11.57 10.62
C TYR A 585 -2.57 10.15 10.37
N GLY A 586 -3.29 9.10 10.79
CA GLY A 586 -2.91 7.72 10.48
C GLY A 586 -3.50 7.27 9.15
N GLY A 587 -2.75 6.42 8.44
CA GLY A 587 -3.20 5.77 7.20
C GLY A 587 -4.36 4.79 7.42
N ASN A 588 -4.76 4.13 6.33
CA ASN A 588 -5.79 3.07 6.29
C ASN A 588 -5.49 1.82 7.17
N GLY A 589 -4.30 1.76 7.79
CA GLY A 589 -3.80 0.65 8.59
C GLY A 589 -3.17 -0.49 7.76
N ALA A 590 -2.97 -0.28 6.46
CA ALA A 590 -2.19 -1.15 5.61
C ALA A 590 -0.71 -0.74 5.62
N GLU A 591 0.19 -1.70 5.75
CA GLU A 591 1.63 -1.46 5.61
C GLU A 591 2.03 -1.66 4.14
N GLU A 592 2.72 -0.69 3.55
CA GLU A 592 3.19 -0.80 2.17
C GLU A 592 4.62 -1.33 2.11
N ALA A 593 4.88 -2.17 1.11
CA ALA A 593 6.24 -2.59 0.80
C ALA A 593 7.01 -1.41 0.15
N TYR A 594 8.30 -1.27 0.42
CA TYR A 594 9.09 -0.24 -0.26
C TYR A 594 9.36 -0.61 -1.73
N LEU A 595 9.12 0.32 -2.65
CA LEU A 595 9.55 0.21 -4.04
C LEU A 595 11.09 0.32 -4.13
N TRP A 596 11.71 -0.43 -5.05
CA TRP A 596 13.12 -0.28 -5.42
C TRP A 596 13.31 -0.43 -6.92
N LYS A 597 13.90 0.59 -7.57
CA LYS A 597 14.05 0.68 -9.04
C LYS A 597 12.76 0.33 -9.82
N GLY A 598 11.60 0.80 -9.37
CA GLY A 598 10.32 0.52 -10.03
C GLY A 598 9.66 -0.83 -9.68
N HIS A 599 10.25 -1.63 -8.78
CA HIS A 599 9.77 -2.99 -8.52
C HIS A 599 9.50 -3.33 -7.04
N TYR A 600 8.49 -4.17 -6.83
CA TYR A 600 8.26 -4.91 -5.59
C TYR A 600 8.91 -6.30 -5.68
N SER A 601 9.17 -6.89 -4.50
CA SER A 601 9.83 -8.18 -4.36
C SER A 601 9.36 -8.82 -3.06
N GLN A 602 9.56 -10.12 -2.90
CA GLN A 602 9.26 -10.82 -1.64
C GLN A 602 10.49 -11.54 -1.07
N PHE A 603 10.46 -11.84 0.22
CA PHE A 603 11.49 -12.60 0.94
C PHE A 603 10.88 -13.71 1.80
N THR A 604 11.70 -14.72 2.12
CA THR A 604 11.36 -15.77 3.08
C THR A 604 11.80 -15.34 4.46
N LEU A 605 10.92 -15.41 5.44
CA LEU A 605 11.31 -15.24 6.83
C LEU A 605 11.69 -16.61 7.41
N LEU A 606 12.85 -16.70 8.05
CA LEU A 606 13.34 -17.89 8.72
C LEU A 606 13.54 -17.59 10.21
N THR A 607 12.95 -18.43 11.05
CA THR A 607 13.11 -18.36 12.51
C THR A 607 13.44 -19.73 13.06
N MET A 608 14.24 -19.78 14.13
CA MET A 608 14.64 -21.02 14.79
C MET A 608 14.13 -21.04 16.23
N THR A 609 13.44 -22.13 16.60
CA THR A 609 12.67 -22.20 17.84
C THR A 609 12.57 -23.65 18.35
N TYR A 610 11.91 -23.85 19.49
CA TYR A 610 11.71 -25.13 20.16
C TYR A 610 10.48 -25.09 21.09
N ASP A 611 10.08 -26.26 21.61
CA ASP A 611 8.85 -26.48 22.39
C ASP A 611 8.54 -25.41 23.46
N ALA A 612 9.52 -25.05 24.30
CA ALA A 612 9.32 -24.08 25.38
C ALA A 612 9.03 -22.64 24.91
N ARG A 613 9.20 -22.32 23.62
CA ARG A 613 8.91 -21.00 23.02
C ARG A 613 7.67 -20.98 22.12
N LEU A 614 6.87 -22.04 22.10
CA LEU A 614 5.67 -22.14 21.25
C LEU A 614 4.68 -20.97 21.39
N TRP A 615 4.52 -20.38 22.58
CA TRP A 615 3.67 -19.20 22.77
C TRP A 615 4.21 -17.97 22.03
N ASN A 616 5.53 -17.72 22.10
CA ASN A 616 6.18 -16.64 21.36
C ASN A 616 6.02 -16.88 19.85
N LEU A 617 6.27 -18.10 19.38
CA LEU A 617 6.11 -18.48 17.97
C LEU A 617 4.70 -18.17 17.44
N LYS A 618 3.64 -18.40 18.22
CA LYS A 618 2.27 -18.08 17.81
C LYS A 618 2.06 -16.58 17.58
N MET A 619 2.55 -15.72 18.48
CA MET A 619 2.47 -14.27 18.32
C MET A 619 3.34 -13.77 17.16
N TYR A 620 4.55 -14.33 17.05
CA TYR A 620 5.53 -14.05 16.02
C TYR A 620 5.01 -14.36 14.61
N VAL A 621 4.49 -15.57 14.38
CA VAL A 621 3.90 -15.97 13.08
C VAL A 621 2.68 -15.11 12.75
N LYS A 622 1.82 -14.85 13.74
CA LYS A 622 0.62 -13.99 13.55
C LYS A 622 1.00 -12.58 13.08
N HIS A 623 2.04 -12.00 13.67
CA HIS A 623 2.54 -10.69 13.28
C HIS A 623 3.20 -10.72 11.90
N TYR A 624 4.32 -11.45 11.75
CA TYR A 624 5.14 -11.32 10.55
C TYR A 624 4.52 -11.90 9.28
N SER A 625 3.58 -12.85 9.39
CA SER A 625 2.86 -13.36 8.21
C SER A 625 2.06 -12.27 7.47
N ARG A 626 1.73 -11.18 8.16
CA ARG A 626 0.93 -10.07 7.63
C ARG A 626 1.80 -8.96 7.02
N CYS A 627 3.11 -8.95 7.26
CA CYS A 627 4.02 -7.99 6.62
C CYS A 627 4.03 -8.18 5.09
N SER A 628 4.08 -7.08 4.35
CA SER A 628 3.69 -7.06 2.93
C SER A 628 4.62 -7.87 2.01
N SER A 629 5.94 -7.79 2.18
CA SER A 629 6.93 -8.52 1.36
C SER A 629 7.26 -9.93 1.86
N VAL A 630 6.67 -10.43 2.96
CA VAL A 630 6.90 -11.81 3.43
C VAL A 630 6.19 -12.82 2.53
N ARG A 631 6.92 -13.77 1.91
CA ARG A 631 6.37 -14.82 1.02
C ARG A 631 5.95 -16.09 1.78
N GLU A 632 6.84 -16.60 2.62
CA GLU A 632 6.65 -17.78 3.46
C GLU A 632 7.38 -17.60 4.80
N ILE A 633 6.98 -18.38 5.81
CA ILE A 633 7.67 -18.48 7.09
C ILE A 633 8.23 -19.90 7.24
N VAL A 634 9.54 -20.02 7.40
CA VAL A 634 10.23 -21.27 7.67
C VAL A 634 10.59 -21.34 9.14
N VAL A 635 9.94 -22.26 9.86
CA VAL A 635 10.18 -22.51 11.29
C VAL A 635 11.16 -23.67 11.41
N VAL A 636 12.42 -23.38 11.75
CA VAL A 636 13.45 -24.38 12.05
C VAL A 636 13.22 -24.88 13.48
N TRP A 637 12.67 -26.08 13.60
CA TRP A 637 12.29 -26.67 14.88
C TRP A 637 13.43 -27.50 15.44
N ASN A 638 14.10 -26.93 16.45
CA ASN A 638 15.43 -27.38 16.90
C ASN A 638 15.37 -28.44 18.01
N LYS A 639 14.28 -28.48 18.79
CA LYS A 639 14.10 -29.41 19.92
C LYS A 639 12.61 -29.53 20.30
N GLY A 640 12.23 -30.73 20.77
CA GLY A 640 10.90 -30.99 21.33
C GLY A 640 9.85 -31.38 20.28
N ILE A 641 8.59 -31.48 20.70
CA ILE A 641 7.49 -31.89 19.82
C ILE A 641 7.03 -30.69 18.98
N PRO A 642 7.11 -30.75 17.63
CA PRO A 642 6.68 -29.65 16.77
C PRO A 642 5.15 -29.43 16.83
N PRO A 643 4.68 -28.17 16.74
CA PRO A 643 3.25 -27.89 16.63
C PRO A 643 2.72 -28.34 15.26
N LYS A 644 1.40 -28.42 15.12
CA LYS A 644 0.78 -28.54 13.80
C LYS A 644 0.78 -27.17 13.13
N VAL A 645 0.89 -27.13 11.81
CA VAL A 645 0.79 -25.86 11.05
C VAL A 645 -0.56 -25.18 11.28
N SER A 646 -1.63 -25.94 11.51
CA SER A 646 -2.96 -25.47 11.91
C SER A 646 -2.99 -24.69 13.24
N ASP A 647 -1.98 -24.84 14.09
CA ASP A 647 -1.93 -24.19 15.40
C ASP A 647 -1.37 -22.75 15.32
N LEU A 648 -0.97 -22.33 14.11
CA LEU A 648 -0.30 -21.07 13.81
C LEU A 648 -1.20 -20.20 12.90
N ASP A 649 -1.70 -19.10 13.45
CA ASP A 649 -2.47 -18.08 12.71
C ASP A 649 -1.53 -17.35 11.73
N SER A 650 -1.60 -17.69 10.44
CA SER A 650 -0.72 -17.14 9.41
C SER A 650 -1.47 -16.72 8.15
N ALA A 651 -1.14 -15.54 7.63
CA ALA A 651 -1.57 -15.05 6.32
C ALA A 651 -0.70 -15.53 5.13
N VAL A 652 0.37 -16.29 5.40
CA VAL A 652 1.27 -16.88 4.38
C VAL A 652 1.55 -18.36 4.68
N PRO A 653 2.03 -19.16 3.70
CA PRO A 653 2.49 -20.52 3.96
C PRO A 653 3.52 -20.58 5.10
N VAL A 654 3.28 -21.47 6.06
CA VAL A 654 4.23 -21.77 7.15
C VAL A 654 4.74 -23.19 6.99
N ARG A 655 6.06 -23.36 7.04
CA ARG A 655 6.72 -24.64 6.85
C ARG A 655 7.62 -24.95 8.05
N ILE A 656 7.30 -26.01 8.77
CA ILE A 656 8.10 -26.47 9.91
C ILE A 656 9.17 -27.44 9.39
N ARG A 657 10.45 -27.09 9.59
CA ARG A 657 11.61 -27.94 9.29
C ARG A 657 12.15 -28.51 10.60
N VAL A 658 11.82 -29.77 10.89
CA VAL A 658 12.27 -30.46 12.10
C VAL A 658 13.72 -30.93 11.94
N GLU A 659 14.58 -30.59 12.90
CA GLU A 659 15.99 -30.94 12.89
C GLU A 659 16.31 -32.04 13.91
N LYS A 660 17.23 -32.94 13.56
CA LYS A 660 17.56 -34.13 14.38
C LYS A 660 18.40 -33.81 15.63
N LYS A 661 19.14 -32.70 15.59
CA LYS A 661 20.08 -32.26 16.63
C LYS A 661 19.76 -30.81 16.96
N ASN A 662 19.59 -30.51 18.24
CA ASN A 662 19.55 -29.14 18.74
C ASN A 662 20.91 -28.46 18.50
N SER A 663 20.97 -27.59 17.50
CA SER A 663 22.21 -26.93 17.04
C SER A 663 21.88 -25.52 16.54
N LEU A 664 22.77 -24.56 16.78
CA LEU A 664 22.61 -23.21 16.21
C LEU A 664 22.98 -23.16 14.72
N ASN A 665 23.77 -24.12 14.21
CA ASN A 665 24.12 -24.23 12.78
C ASN A 665 22.88 -24.44 11.89
N ASN A 666 21.79 -24.95 12.45
CA ASN A 666 20.58 -25.34 11.72
C ASN A 666 19.86 -24.17 11.03
N ARG A 667 20.01 -22.92 11.52
CA ARG A 667 19.36 -21.75 10.94
C ARG A 667 19.88 -21.42 9.52
N PHE A 668 21.12 -21.77 9.20
CA PHE A 668 21.75 -21.53 7.89
C PHE A 668 21.78 -22.76 6.97
N LYS A 669 21.10 -23.84 7.34
CA LYS A 669 21.10 -25.10 6.57
C LYS A 669 20.42 -24.91 5.22
N ILE A 670 21.13 -25.32 4.16
CA ILE A 670 20.67 -25.24 2.76
C ILE A 670 19.29 -25.91 2.63
N ASP A 671 18.35 -25.19 2.03
CA ASP A 671 16.97 -25.63 1.88
C ASP A 671 16.47 -25.37 0.46
N PRO A 672 16.36 -26.40 -0.40
CA PRO A 672 15.96 -26.24 -1.79
C PRO A 672 14.48 -25.85 -1.96
N LYS A 673 13.69 -25.81 -0.86
CA LYS A 673 12.31 -25.33 -0.87
C LYS A 673 12.20 -23.81 -0.73
N ILE A 674 13.21 -23.14 -0.17
CA ILE A 674 13.26 -21.66 -0.15
C ILE A 674 13.48 -21.18 -1.58
N LYS A 675 12.56 -20.36 -2.09
CA LYS A 675 12.60 -19.84 -3.48
C LYS A 675 13.00 -18.37 -3.60
N THR A 676 13.08 -17.65 -2.48
CA THR A 676 13.52 -16.24 -2.48
C THR A 676 15.03 -16.16 -2.32
N ARG A 677 15.65 -15.18 -3.01
CA ARG A 677 17.07 -14.87 -2.83
C ARG A 677 17.32 -14.30 -1.43
N ALA A 678 16.50 -13.33 -1.02
CA ALA A 678 16.49 -12.84 0.35
C ALA A 678 15.91 -13.85 1.34
N VAL A 679 16.60 -14.03 2.46
CA VAL A 679 16.03 -14.58 3.70
C VAL A 679 16.24 -13.56 4.82
N LEU A 680 15.17 -13.25 5.55
CA LEU A 680 15.27 -12.61 6.85
C LEU A 680 15.47 -13.69 7.91
N GLU A 681 16.65 -13.73 8.52
CA GLU A 681 16.93 -14.53 9.71
C GLU A 681 16.53 -13.68 10.92
N LEU A 682 15.66 -14.21 11.79
CA LEU A 682 15.11 -13.46 12.90
C LEU A 682 14.77 -14.38 14.09
N ASP A 683 15.41 -14.11 15.24
CA ASP A 683 15.21 -14.86 16.49
C ASP A 683 13.76 -14.78 16.97
N ASP A 684 13.24 -15.89 17.50
CA ASP A 684 11.83 -16.07 17.90
C ASP A 684 11.41 -15.30 19.17
N ASP A 685 12.33 -14.53 19.75
CA ASP A 685 12.07 -13.61 20.86
C ASP A 685 12.16 -12.12 20.48
N ILE A 686 12.36 -11.79 19.19
CA ILE A 686 12.46 -10.40 18.68
C ILE A 686 11.20 -9.99 17.90
N MET A 687 10.56 -8.91 18.35
CA MET A 687 9.38 -8.30 17.73
C MET A 687 9.72 -6.89 17.20
N MET A 688 9.43 -6.63 15.93
CA MET A 688 9.71 -5.38 15.21
C MET A 688 8.49 -4.99 14.36
N THR A 689 8.31 -3.71 14.02
CA THR A 689 7.20 -3.31 13.12
C THR A 689 7.44 -3.85 11.69
N CYS A 690 6.41 -4.03 10.87
CA CYS A 690 6.70 -4.44 9.49
C CYS A 690 7.39 -3.32 8.71
N ASP A 691 7.17 -2.03 9.02
CA ASP A 691 7.97 -0.94 8.45
C ASP A 691 9.47 -1.15 8.70
N ASP A 692 9.89 -1.45 9.95
CA ASP A 692 11.31 -1.72 10.25
C ASP A 692 11.88 -2.86 9.37
N ILE A 693 11.08 -3.92 9.17
CA ILE A 693 11.43 -5.06 8.33
C ILE A 693 11.49 -4.68 6.85
N GLU A 694 10.51 -3.94 6.33
CA GLU A 694 10.47 -3.47 4.94
C GLU A 694 11.60 -2.47 4.65
N ARG A 695 11.98 -1.62 5.62
CA ARG A 695 13.16 -0.74 5.55
C ARG A 695 14.45 -1.57 5.44
N GLY A 696 14.62 -2.58 6.30
CA GLY A 696 15.72 -3.53 6.21
C GLY A 696 15.79 -4.25 4.85
N PHE A 697 14.64 -4.69 4.33
CA PHE A 697 14.53 -5.37 3.04
C PHE A 697 14.85 -4.45 1.85
N ARG A 698 14.44 -3.17 1.92
CA ARG A 698 14.82 -2.15 0.93
C ARG A 698 16.33 -1.94 0.89
N VAL A 699 16.99 -1.89 2.06
CA VAL A 699 18.45 -1.76 2.14
C VAL A 699 19.14 -3.02 1.63
N TRP A 700 18.64 -4.22 1.96
CA TRP A 700 19.19 -5.46 1.40
C TRP A 700 19.10 -5.51 -0.13
N ARG A 701 18.00 -5.04 -0.75
CA ARG A 701 17.91 -4.94 -2.22
C ARG A 701 18.86 -3.93 -2.86
N GLN A 702 19.46 -3.01 -2.10
CA GLN A 702 20.55 -2.14 -2.56
C GLN A 702 21.91 -2.86 -2.51
N TYR A 703 22.09 -3.77 -1.55
CA TYR A 703 23.35 -4.46 -1.24
C TYR A 703 23.10 -5.96 -0.99
N PRO A 704 22.66 -6.74 -1.99
CA PRO A 704 22.20 -8.12 -1.78
C PRO A 704 23.31 -9.06 -1.28
N ASP A 705 24.55 -8.74 -1.61
CA ASP A 705 25.75 -9.50 -1.21
C ASP A 705 26.29 -9.09 0.17
N HIS A 706 25.61 -8.19 0.91
CA HIS A 706 25.94 -7.80 2.29
C HIS A 706 25.00 -8.48 3.30
N ILE A 707 25.45 -8.61 4.55
CA ILE A 707 24.56 -8.89 5.69
C ILE A 707 23.93 -7.56 6.13
N VAL A 708 22.61 -7.41 5.98
CA VAL A 708 21.89 -6.17 6.30
C VAL A 708 21.01 -6.39 7.53
N GLY A 709 21.25 -5.69 8.63
CA GLY A 709 20.49 -5.99 9.86
C GLY A 709 20.57 -4.95 10.96
N PHE A 710 19.92 -5.30 12.08
CA PHE A 710 19.48 -4.32 13.08
C PHE A 710 20.33 -4.27 14.35
N TYR A 711 21.33 -5.16 14.49
CA TYR A 711 22.15 -5.29 15.70
C TYR A 711 23.66 -5.21 15.40
N PRO A 712 24.24 -4.00 15.37
CA PRO A 712 25.64 -3.78 15.02
C PRO A 712 26.57 -4.09 16.20
N ARG A 713 27.74 -4.63 15.88
CA ARG A 713 28.83 -4.95 16.82
C ARG A 713 30.14 -4.39 16.31
N LEU A 714 31.03 -4.11 17.25
CA LEU A 714 32.40 -3.70 16.96
C LEU A 714 33.37 -4.73 17.53
N ILE A 715 34.28 -5.18 16.69
CA ILE A 715 35.37 -6.11 17.00
C ILE A 715 36.68 -5.35 16.85
N ASP A 716 37.35 -5.12 17.97
CA ASP A 716 38.56 -4.32 18.04
C ASP A 716 39.55 -4.84 19.12
N GLY A 717 40.75 -4.28 19.09
CA GLY A 717 41.85 -4.57 20.02
C GLY A 717 42.75 -5.74 19.62
N SER A 718 43.82 -5.93 20.40
CA SER A 718 44.70 -7.10 20.32
C SER A 718 44.93 -7.63 21.75
N PRO A 719 44.47 -8.84 22.10
CA PRO A 719 43.57 -9.71 21.33
C PRO A 719 42.21 -9.08 21.01
N LEU A 720 41.58 -9.53 19.92
CA LEU A 720 40.23 -9.11 19.49
C LEU A 720 39.18 -9.35 20.58
N LYS A 721 38.26 -8.39 20.79
CA LYS A 721 37.18 -8.49 21.79
C LYS A 721 35.81 -8.22 21.19
N TYR A 722 34.81 -8.98 21.65
CA TYR A 722 33.43 -8.79 21.24
C TYR A 722 32.78 -7.63 21.99
N ARG A 723 32.33 -6.58 21.28
CA ARG A 723 31.69 -5.40 21.87
C ARG A 723 30.28 -5.15 21.33
N GLY A 724 29.36 -4.82 22.23
CA GLY A 724 27.97 -4.50 21.92
C GLY A 724 27.77 -3.08 21.37
N GLU A 725 26.57 -2.81 20.88
CA GLU A 725 26.20 -1.56 20.19
C GLU A 725 26.56 -0.27 20.96
N LYS A 726 26.34 -0.20 22.28
CA LYS A 726 26.69 0.98 23.08
C LYS A 726 28.17 1.35 23.00
N TYR A 727 29.05 0.37 22.79
CA TYR A 727 30.47 0.59 22.55
C TYR A 727 30.73 0.95 21.09
N ALA A 728 30.11 0.24 20.13
CA ALA A 728 30.21 0.53 18.70
C ALA A 728 29.85 1.99 18.38
N ARG A 729 28.68 2.46 18.85
CA ARG A 729 28.21 3.85 18.71
C ARG A 729 29.17 4.87 19.35
N ARG A 730 29.71 4.58 20.55
CA ARG A 730 30.70 5.45 21.21
C ARG A 730 32.00 5.59 20.40
N HIS A 731 32.44 4.53 19.74
CA HIS A 731 33.67 4.50 18.93
C HIS A 731 33.39 4.77 17.44
N LYS A 732 32.19 5.29 17.12
CA LYS A 732 31.74 5.64 15.77
C LYS A 732 32.01 4.55 14.74
N GLY A 733 31.58 3.32 15.02
CA GLY A 733 31.49 2.31 13.96
C GLY A 733 31.30 0.87 14.40
N TYR A 734 31.13 0.01 13.39
CA TYR A 734 30.81 -1.40 13.49
C TYR A 734 31.51 -2.18 12.36
N ASN A 735 31.70 -3.48 12.55
CA ASN A 735 32.28 -4.39 11.55
C ASN A 735 31.63 -5.79 11.56
N MET A 736 30.50 -5.93 12.25
CA MET A 736 29.69 -7.14 12.28
C MET A 736 28.22 -6.78 12.55
N ILE A 737 27.32 -7.53 11.92
CA ILE A 737 25.86 -7.51 12.16
C ILE A 737 25.45 -8.87 12.70
N LEU A 738 24.66 -8.91 13.77
CA LEU A 738 24.12 -10.19 14.26
C LEU A 738 23.00 -10.69 13.35
N THR A 739 23.05 -11.97 12.99
CA THR A 739 22.09 -12.56 12.04
C THR A 739 20.69 -12.69 12.61
N GLY A 740 20.55 -12.82 13.94
CA GLY A 740 19.27 -12.96 14.65
C GLY A 740 18.28 -11.80 14.48
N ALA A 741 18.66 -10.74 13.76
CA ALA A 741 17.74 -9.91 13.01
C ALA A 741 18.47 -9.31 11.78
N ALA A 742 18.59 -10.08 10.70
CA ALA A 742 19.26 -9.64 9.48
C ALA A 742 18.74 -10.33 8.20
N PHE A 743 18.73 -9.56 7.11
CA PHE A 743 18.59 -10.05 5.75
C PHE A 743 19.93 -10.55 5.21
N ILE A 744 19.89 -11.73 4.58
CA ILE A 744 21.01 -12.41 3.94
C ILE A 744 20.58 -13.05 2.63
N ASP A 745 21.53 -13.22 1.71
CA ASP A 745 21.33 -13.99 0.48
C ASP A 745 21.38 -15.49 0.80
N SER A 746 20.27 -16.21 0.60
CA SER A 746 20.16 -17.65 0.88
C SER A 746 21.07 -18.51 0.00
N GLN A 747 21.39 -18.07 -1.22
CA GLN A 747 22.26 -18.78 -2.14
C GLN A 747 23.74 -18.61 -1.78
N VAL A 748 24.14 -17.43 -1.28
CA VAL A 748 25.51 -17.15 -0.86
C VAL A 748 25.76 -17.62 0.57
N ALA A 749 24.94 -17.16 1.53
CA ALA A 749 25.12 -17.40 2.96
C ALA A 749 25.09 -18.90 3.28
N PHE A 750 24.06 -19.63 2.85
CA PHE A 750 23.88 -21.03 3.26
C PHE A 750 24.91 -21.94 2.61
N ARG A 751 25.28 -21.69 1.34
CA ARG A 751 26.35 -22.45 0.66
C ARG A 751 27.70 -22.23 1.32
N LYS A 752 28.04 -21.00 1.71
CA LYS A 752 29.29 -20.71 2.42
C LYS A 752 29.28 -21.25 3.85
N TYR A 753 28.18 -21.09 4.57
CA TYR A 753 28.08 -21.61 5.93
C TYR A 753 28.20 -23.13 5.99
N TRP A 754 27.75 -23.84 4.95
CA TRP A 754 27.83 -25.31 4.85
C TRP A 754 28.95 -25.82 3.93
N SER A 755 29.90 -24.96 3.54
CA SER A 755 31.11 -25.39 2.82
C SER A 755 32.03 -26.26 3.70
N GLU A 756 32.99 -26.95 3.09
CA GLU A 756 34.03 -27.66 3.84
C GLU A 756 34.97 -26.69 4.58
N GLU A 757 35.24 -25.51 4.01
CA GLU A 757 36.04 -24.43 4.65
C GLU A 757 35.43 -24.04 6.01
N ALA A 758 34.11 -23.89 6.07
CA ALA A 758 33.40 -23.49 7.28
C ALA A 758 33.24 -24.63 8.31
N LYS A 759 33.62 -25.88 7.98
CA LYS A 759 33.35 -27.07 8.81
C LYS A 759 33.93 -26.96 10.21
N GLN A 760 35.21 -26.58 10.33
CA GLN A 760 35.86 -26.38 11.65
C GLN A 760 35.18 -25.27 12.45
N GLY A 761 34.66 -24.23 11.77
CA GLY A 761 33.83 -23.20 12.37
C GLY A 761 32.53 -23.77 12.97
N ARG A 762 31.78 -24.56 12.18
CA ARG A 762 30.52 -25.20 12.63
C ARG A 762 30.74 -26.13 13.82
N ASP A 763 31.84 -26.87 13.84
CA ASP A 763 32.23 -27.75 14.94
C ASP A 763 32.48 -26.96 16.24
N LEU A 764 33.06 -25.75 16.17
CA LEU A 764 33.17 -24.84 17.33
C LEU A 764 31.83 -24.20 17.74
N VAL A 765 30.96 -23.86 16.79
CA VAL A 765 29.60 -23.35 17.07
C VAL A 765 28.80 -24.37 17.87
N ASP A 766 28.86 -25.65 17.49
CA ASP A 766 28.23 -26.73 18.24
C ASP A 766 28.88 -26.95 19.62
N LYS A 767 30.21 -26.86 19.72
CA LYS A 767 30.94 -27.03 20.99
C LYS A 767 30.62 -25.94 22.02
N TYR A 768 30.47 -24.70 21.58
CA TYR A 768 30.16 -23.56 22.45
C TYR A 768 28.67 -23.22 22.56
N PHE A 769 27.83 -23.82 21.70
CA PHE A 769 26.42 -23.48 21.52
C PHE A 769 26.22 -21.95 21.37
N ASN A 770 27.04 -21.33 20.51
CA ASN A 770 27.13 -19.88 20.32
C ASN A 770 27.91 -19.56 19.03
N CYS A 771 28.01 -18.28 18.68
CA CYS A 771 28.91 -17.75 17.65
C CYS A 771 28.60 -18.15 16.20
N GLU A 772 27.39 -18.63 15.92
CA GLU A 772 26.91 -18.94 14.58
C GLU A 772 26.86 -17.70 13.69
N ASP A 773 26.45 -16.57 14.27
CA ASP A 773 26.39 -15.25 13.64
C ASP A 773 27.79 -14.67 13.40
N VAL A 774 28.69 -14.81 14.38
CA VAL A 774 30.09 -14.41 14.27
C VAL A 774 30.78 -15.18 13.14
N LEU A 775 30.55 -16.49 13.04
CA LEU A 775 31.11 -17.32 11.96
C LEU A 775 30.64 -16.83 10.59
N LEU A 776 29.33 -16.55 10.42
CA LEU A 776 28.82 -16.09 9.12
C LEU A 776 29.46 -14.74 8.70
N ASN A 777 29.70 -13.82 9.64
CA ASN A 777 30.36 -12.54 9.33
C ASN A 777 31.81 -12.73 8.83
N TYR A 778 32.58 -13.67 9.40
CA TYR A 778 33.89 -14.05 8.86
C TYR A 778 33.80 -14.64 7.45
N LEU A 779 32.83 -15.53 7.23
CA LEU A 779 32.63 -16.19 5.93
C LEU A 779 32.17 -15.21 4.83
N TYR A 780 31.56 -14.08 5.18
CA TYR A 780 31.22 -12.98 4.26
C TYR A 780 32.40 -12.05 3.95
N ALA A 781 33.26 -11.77 4.94
CA ALA A 781 34.44 -10.92 4.75
C ALA A 781 35.45 -11.49 3.72
N ASN A 782 35.50 -12.81 3.56
CA ASN A 782 36.40 -13.50 2.63
C ASN A 782 35.86 -13.61 1.18
N VAL A 783 34.79 -12.88 0.81
CA VAL A 783 34.06 -13.07 -0.46
C VAL A 783 34.05 -11.84 -1.33
N SER A 784 33.82 -10.69 -0.70
CA SER A 784 33.40 -9.50 -1.41
C SER A 784 34.58 -8.82 -2.08
N SER A 785 34.46 -8.53 -3.36
CA SER A 785 35.34 -7.58 -4.06
C SER A 785 35.13 -6.14 -3.59
N SER A 786 34.04 -5.87 -2.87
CA SER A 786 33.84 -4.67 -2.08
C SER A 786 34.44 -4.87 -0.68
N SER A 787 35.16 -3.87 -0.18
CA SER A 787 35.66 -3.87 1.21
C SER A 787 34.55 -3.93 2.26
N ARG A 788 33.32 -3.52 1.90
CA ARG A 788 32.14 -3.57 2.76
C ARG A 788 31.35 -4.86 2.53
N THR A 789 30.90 -5.45 3.64
CA THR A 789 30.14 -6.71 3.68
C THR A 789 28.95 -6.68 4.64
N VAL A 790 28.75 -5.56 5.34
CA VAL A 790 27.70 -5.38 6.35
C VAL A 790 27.03 -4.02 6.22
N GLU A 791 25.71 -3.98 6.42
CA GLU A 791 24.91 -2.75 6.51
C GLU A 791 24.14 -2.74 7.83
N TYR A 792 24.21 -1.61 8.54
CA TYR A 792 23.33 -1.35 9.67
C TYR A 792 22.05 -0.62 9.23
N VAL A 793 20.92 -1.07 9.77
CA VAL A 793 19.64 -0.34 9.73
C VAL A 793 19.13 -0.20 11.16
N ARG A 794 18.79 1.01 11.57
CA ARG A 794 18.22 1.31 12.88
C ARG A 794 16.72 1.01 12.90
N PRO A 795 16.27 0.09 13.79
CA PRO A 795 14.85 -0.06 14.06
C PRO A 795 14.35 1.19 14.79
N ALA A 796 13.16 1.66 14.42
CA ALA A 796 12.41 2.64 15.19
C ALA A 796 11.89 2.00 16.49
N TRP A 797 11.48 0.73 16.42
CA TRP A 797 10.97 -0.03 17.55
C TRP A 797 11.38 -1.50 17.46
N ALA A 798 11.91 -2.04 18.55
CA ALA A 798 12.19 -3.47 18.69
C ALA A 798 11.98 -3.90 20.15
N ILE A 799 11.15 -4.92 20.36
CA ILE A 799 10.99 -5.57 21.66
C ILE A 799 11.74 -6.90 21.67
N ASP A 800 12.69 -6.98 22.60
CA ASP A 800 13.38 -8.20 23.00
C ASP A 800 12.58 -8.86 24.14
N THR A 801 11.80 -9.88 23.79
CA THR A 801 10.99 -10.66 24.73
C THR A 801 11.81 -11.73 25.48
N SER A 802 13.10 -11.92 25.14
CA SER A 802 13.96 -12.94 25.77
C SER A 802 14.02 -12.76 27.28
N LYS A 803 13.99 -11.50 27.73
CA LYS A 803 14.01 -11.03 29.13
C LYS A 803 12.75 -11.35 29.92
N LEU A 804 11.64 -11.68 29.24
CA LEU A 804 10.40 -12.15 29.85
C LEU A 804 10.37 -13.68 29.97
N SER A 805 11.33 -14.38 29.37
CA SER A 805 11.45 -15.84 29.39
C SER A 805 12.60 -16.31 30.30
N GLY A 806 12.47 -17.49 30.90
CA GLY A 806 13.54 -18.08 31.71
C GLY A 806 14.76 -18.59 30.91
N ALA A 807 14.65 -18.65 29.57
CA ALA A 807 15.46 -19.54 28.71
C ALA A 807 16.40 -18.81 27.71
N ALA A 808 16.74 -17.54 27.96
CA ALA A 808 17.62 -16.77 27.09
C ALA A 808 19.12 -17.15 27.25
N ILE A 809 19.81 -17.45 26.14
CA ILE A 809 21.24 -17.83 26.11
C ILE A 809 22.15 -16.66 26.58
N SER A 810 21.74 -15.42 26.32
CA SER A 810 22.50 -14.19 26.64
C SER A 810 22.33 -13.67 28.07
N ARG A 811 21.55 -14.38 28.92
CA ARG A 811 21.14 -13.95 30.27
C ARG A 811 22.31 -13.55 31.19
N ASN A 812 23.46 -14.22 31.08
CA ASN A 812 24.72 -13.76 31.66
C ASN A 812 25.60 -13.14 30.57
N THR A 813 25.40 -11.83 30.34
CA THR A 813 26.05 -11.10 29.25
C THR A 813 27.58 -11.13 29.34
N LYS A 814 28.17 -11.15 30.54
CA LYS A 814 29.63 -11.23 30.72
C LYS A 814 30.20 -12.55 30.20
N VAL A 815 29.60 -13.67 30.62
CA VAL A 815 30.01 -15.02 30.17
C VAL A 815 29.75 -15.17 28.67
N HIS A 816 28.60 -14.74 28.18
CA HIS A 816 28.25 -14.77 26.76
C HIS A 816 29.27 -13.99 25.88
N TYR A 817 29.69 -12.80 26.33
CA TYR A 817 30.68 -11.98 25.61
C TYR A 817 32.10 -12.57 25.70
N GLN A 818 32.43 -13.29 26.79
CA GLN A 818 33.70 -14.01 26.88
C GLN A 818 33.74 -15.19 25.92
N VAL A 819 32.68 -16.00 25.83
CA VAL A 819 32.56 -17.09 24.85
C VAL A 819 32.69 -16.54 23.43
N ARG A 820 31.97 -15.46 23.09
CA ARG A 820 32.08 -14.81 21.78
C ARG A 820 33.48 -14.26 21.51
N SER A 821 34.17 -13.71 22.50
CA SER A 821 35.56 -13.26 22.34
C SER A 821 36.54 -14.43 22.10
N ASN A 822 36.29 -15.58 22.72
CA ASN A 822 37.06 -16.81 22.44
C ASN A 822 36.80 -17.33 21.01
N CYS A 823 35.56 -17.25 20.53
CA CYS A 823 35.22 -17.57 19.14
C CYS A 823 35.94 -16.64 18.15
N LEU A 824 36.00 -15.33 18.43
CA LEU A 824 36.71 -14.36 17.58
C LEU A 824 38.18 -14.73 17.40
N LEU A 825 38.87 -15.14 18.47
CA LEU A 825 40.25 -15.61 18.39
C LEU A 825 40.39 -16.79 17.43
N LYS A 826 39.58 -17.84 17.62
CA LYS A 826 39.65 -19.05 16.78
C LYS A 826 39.23 -18.81 15.33
N PHE A 827 38.20 -18.01 15.09
CA PHE A 827 37.83 -17.64 13.74
C PHE A 827 38.87 -16.72 13.09
N SER A 828 39.58 -15.88 13.86
CA SER A 828 40.67 -15.06 13.30
C SER A 828 41.91 -15.87 12.92
N GLU A 829 42.20 -16.96 13.64
CA GLU A 829 43.23 -17.94 13.27
C GLU A 829 42.88 -18.70 11.97
N MET A 830 41.58 -18.95 11.72
CA MET A 830 41.11 -19.72 10.56
C MET A 830 40.82 -18.89 9.30
N TYR A 831 40.31 -17.66 9.44
CA TYR A 831 39.71 -16.90 8.34
C TYR A 831 40.25 -15.45 8.19
N GLY A 832 41.35 -15.10 8.88
CA GLY A 832 41.91 -13.74 8.85
C GLY A 832 41.20 -12.77 9.81
N SER A 833 41.45 -11.45 9.72
CA SER A 833 40.97 -10.49 10.73
C SER A 833 39.82 -9.59 10.24
N LEU A 834 38.76 -9.47 11.05
CA LEU A 834 37.66 -8.50 10.83
C LEU A 834 37.99 -7.07 11.28
N ALA A 835 39.08 -6.84 12.00
CA ALA A 835 39.37 -5.53 12.60
C ALA A 835 39.58 -4.40 11.58
N GLY A 836 40.05 -4.72 10.37
CA GLY A 836 40.25 -3.75 9.28
C GLY A 836 38.94 -3.27 8.62
N HIS A 837 37.83 -3.96 8.82
CA HIS A 837 36.57 -3.72 8.10
C HIS A 837 35.59 -2.84 8.88
N LYS A 838 36.07 -1.74 9.48
CA LYS A 838 35.26 -0.82 10.30
C LYS A 838 34.48 0.16 9.40
N TRP A 839 33.17 0.19 9.58
CA TRP A 839 32.22 1.12 8.96
C TRP A 839 31.69 2.11 9.98
N GLU A 840 31.51 3.37 9.57
CA GLU A 840 30.92 4.41 10.43
C GLU A 840 29.38 4.33 10.41
N PHE A 841 28.76 4.97 11.40
CA PHE A 841 27.31 5.24 11.42
C PHE A 841 27.05 6.58 10.70
N ASP A 842 25.78 6.88 10.38
CA ASP A 842 25.38 8.12 9.69
C ASP A 842 26.03 8.28 8.31
N GLY A 843 26.21 7.16 7.60
CA GLY A 843 26.76 7.11 6.25
C GLY A 843 25.68 7.11 5.15
N ARG A 844 24.40 6.97 5.50
CA ARG A 844 23.31 6.80 4.52
C ARG A 844 22.48 8.07 4.33
N LYS A 845 22.18 8.38 3.06
CA LYS A 845 21.31 9.51 2.68
C LYS A 845 19.85 9.40 3.17
N ASP A 846 19.41 8.21 3.57
CA ASP A 846 18.07 7.98 4.14
C ASP A 846 18.02 8.18 5.67
N GLY A 847 19.17 8.41 6.33
CA GLY A 847 19.25 8.56 7.79
C GLY A 847 18.86 7.30 8.57
N TRP A 848 18.74 6.14 7.90
CA TRP A 848 18.29 4.92 8.56
C TRP A 848 19.40 4.21 9.35
N ASP A 849 20.62 4.74 9.41
CA ASP A 849 21.75 4.22 10.21
C ASP A 849 22.22 5.16 11.34
N LEU A 850 21.45 6.22 11.64
CA LEU A 850 21.68 7.20 12.73
C LEU A 850 21.68 6.59 14.14
#